data_AF-A0A3G1KTL8-F1
#
_entry.id   AF-A0A3G1KTL8-F1
#
_cell.length_a   1.000
_cell.length_b   1.000
_cell.length_c   1.000
_cell.angle_alpha   90.00
_cell.angle_beta   90.00
_cell.angle_gamma   90.00
#
_symmetry.space_group_name_H-M   'P 1'
#
loop_
_entity.id
_entity.type
_entity.pdbx_description
1 polymer ?
#
loop_
_entity_poly.entity_id
_entity_poly.type
_entity_poly.pdbx_seq_one_letter_code
_entity_poly.pdbx_strand_id
1 'polypeptide(L)'
;MDRKKLLELENVCIQGFPPRCTAACPVHVGGLLMTKEIGEGNFTSALNSFRQKVYFPRIMSRICDHPCEKKCLRKDADEPISLSLLERACVDYGDGEKNIWKKPFRKKSQKVAVIGGGLSGLAAAFFLSEKGYPVTLFEQKPCLGGQIWQYPEEILPREAIKKDLALLDYFEIEQKRETRIDGEMFAALVDQCDAVYLGTGRAGLSGFFFPDQVNSLTYETKIPGVFAGGSGTRKDQAYSPILSLADGKRAGISIDRFLKKSSLTEAREKEGPYETQLVTRIDHMGKEGKVSPQGRGFTPEEARKEAARCLQCSCMECVKACRYLAAFESYPQKYIREISNNLAIVMGVKTAKRLINSCTYCGLCARVCPTGLDMGFVCDQAREEMVRKGVMPPAVHDFPVQDMLFSNSGQFQLIKHQPGWAKSQYLFFPGCQLAALYPEYIEKIYTFLGEKLTGGVGLFLQCCGAPAFWSGRKELFQASLRELEQKWAGMGSPRIIAACSTCLHVFKKNIPSMGILSLWEIFEQSFDFPDIKEPHPEILSVHDPCTTRDEPQIQDAVRSILHKMGYPFQELSYSKEKTKCCGYGGLVSYANKKIADGMIQERISESDHDYLTYCAVCREYLAQKGKPTYHLLDLIYDQGDQEQAGKKKAGYSQKRENRVRLKKQLLKNLWRESMESLEESQGIEIILDEDVQRNLEERLILISDIKKVIDHGEKTGYKILDPETNHLIAHYQPDLITYWVEYSPGENNVYLVHKAYSHRVQLMEDLKES
;
A
#
# COMPACT_ATOMS: atom_id res chain seq x y z
N MET A 1 -5.58 -16.73 7.87
CA MET A 1 -6.67 -15.70 7.81
C MET A 1 -7.81 -16.18 6.92
N ASP A 2 -9.06 -15.92 7.31
CA ASP A 2 -10.25 -16.22 6.51
C ASP A 2 -10.29 -15.35 5.24
N ARG A 3 -10.57 -15.97 4.08
CA ARG A 3 -10.75 -15.30 2.79
C ARG A 3 -11.81 -14.20 2.86
N LYS A 4 -12.85 -14.39 3.68
CA LYS A 4 -13.89 -13.37 3.91
C LYS A 4 -13.28 -12.07 4.46
N LYS A 5 -12.35 -12.17 5.41
CA LYS A 5 -11.70 -11.00 6.02
C LYS A 5 -10.83 -10.23 5.02
N LEU A 6 -10.13 -10.94 4.13
CA LEU A 6 -9.37 -10.30 3.04
C LEU A 6 -10.28 -9.56 2.07
N LEU A 7 -11.43 -10.14 1.71
CA LEU A 7 -12.42 -9.48 0.85
C LEU A 7 -13.02 -8.24 1.52
N GLU A 8 -13.28 -8.28 2.83
CA GLU A 8 -13.68 -7.10 3.59
C GLU A 8 -12.64 -5.99 3.50
N LEU A 9 -11.36 -6.29 3.75
CA LEU A 9 -10.25 -5.33 3.67
C LEU A 9 -10.01 -4.82 2.23
N GLU A 10 -10.20 -5.66 1.22
CA GLU A 10 -10.14 -5.26 -0.19
C GLU A 10 -11.15 -4.15 -0.49
N ASN A 11 -12.36 -4.27 0.05
CA ASN A 11 -13.44 -3.30 -0.16
C ASN A 11 -13.28 -1.99 0.63
N VAL A 12 -12.36 -1.92 1.61
CA VAL A 12 -12.03 -0.69 2.34
C VAL A 12 -11.23 0.30 1.47
N CYS A 13 -10.53 -0.19 0.43
CA CYS A 13 -9.76 0.66 -0.46
C CYS A 13 -10.67 1.40 -1.46
N ILE A 14 -10.65 2.74 -1.40
CA ILE A 14 -11.53 3.59 -2.24
C ILE A 14 -10.95 3.92 -3.63
N GLN A 15 -9.72 3.50 -3.95
CA GLN A 15 -9.09 3.80 -5.25
C GLN A 15 -9.84 3.19 -6.45
N GLY A 16 -10.59 2.09 -6.24
CA GLY A 16 -11.37 1.45 -7.28
C GLY A 16 -12.67 2.18 -7.66
N PHE A 17 -13.05 3.23 -6.92
CA PHE A 17 -14.26 4.01 -7.21
C PHE A 17 -13.97 5.08 -8.27
N PRO A 18 -14.95 5.40 -9.14
CA PRO A 18 -14.74 6.40 -10.18
C PRO A 18 -14.61 7.81 -9.60
N PRO A 19 -13.95 8.72 -10.33
CA PRO A 19 -13.92 10.13 -9.95
C PRO A 19 -15.30 10.79 -10.03
N ARG A 20 -15.46 11.92 -9.35
CA ARG A 20 -16.73 12.66 -9.26
C ARG A 20 -17.35 12.96 -10.63
N CYS A 21 -16.53 13.34 -11.62
CA CYS A 21 -17.01 13.64 -12.97
C CYS A 21 -17.63 12.43 -13.68
N THR A 22 -17.04 11.23 -13.54
CA THR A 22 -17.58 9.98 -14.10
C THR A 22 -18.79 9.50 -13.32
N ALA A 23 -18.77 9.58 -11.99
CA ALA A 23 -19.89 9.18 -11.13
C ALA A 23 -21.13 10.06 -11.34
N ALA A 24 -20.93 11.36 -11.57
CA ALA A 24 -22.01 12.32 -11.85
C ALA A 24 -22.56 12.25 -13.28
N CYS A 25 -21.79 11.71 -14.23
CA CYS A 25 -22.23 11.56 -15.61
C CYS A 25 -23.28 10.44 -15.71
N PRO A 26 -24.51 10.71 -16.22
CA PRO A 26 -25.56 9.70 -16.34
C PRO A 26 -25.22 8.47 -17.20
N VAL A 27 -24.15 8.56 -18.01
CA VAL A 27 -23.66 7.44 -18.84
C VAL A 27 -22.21 7.06 -18.53
N HIS A 28 -21.65 7.62 -17.45
CA HIS A 28 -20.32 7.31 -16.91
C HIS A 28 -19.18 7.46 -17.93
N VAL A 29 -19.11 8.60 -18.60
CA VAL A 29 -17.98 8.98 -19.46
C VAL A 29 -16.67 8.95 -18.66
N GLY A 30 -15.64 8.34 -19.24
CA GLY A 30 -14.29 8.23 -18.67
C GLY A 30 -13.47 9.51 -18.79
N GLY A 31 -13.88 10.58 -18.10
CA GLY A 31 -13.25 11.91 -18.23
C GLY A 31 -11.74 11.95 -17.96
N LEU A 32 -11.22 11.11 -17.04
CA LEU A 32 -9.78 11.06 -16.74
C LEU A 32 -8.95 10.49 -17.89
N LEU A 33 -9.40 9.37 -18.48
CA LEU A 33 -8.73 8.75 -19.62
C LEU A 33 -8.77 9.70 -20.81
N MET A 34 -9.95 10.26 -21.10
CA MET A 34 -10.13 11.21 -22.21
C MET A 34 -9.23 12.45 -22.06
N THR A 35 -9.19 13.07 -20.88
CA THR A 35 -8.30 14.23 -20.62
C THR A 35 -6.83 13.83 -20.74
N LYS A 36 -6.43 12.65 -20.25
CA LYS A 36 -5.06 12.16 -20.42
C LYS A 36 -4.69 12.02 -21.90
N GLU A 37 -5.52 11.34 -22.69
CA GLU A 37 -5.32 11.14 -24.13
C GLU A 37 -5.27 12.46 -24.89
N ILE A 38 -6.14 13.43 -24.56
CA ILE A 38 -6.10 14.77 -25.15
C ILE A 38 -4.79 15.49 -24.79
N GLY A 39 -4.35 15.47 -23.53
CA GLY A 39 -3.09 16.11 -23.11
C GLY A 39 -1.87 15.60 -23.89
N GLU A 40 -1.85 14.29 -24.17
CA GLU A 40 -0.85 13.62 -25.02
C GLU A 40 -1.00 13.93 -26.52
N GLY A 41 -2.06 14.62 -26.94
CA GLY A 41 -2.36 14.96 -28.35
C GLY A 41 -3.11 13.85 -29.10
N ASN A 42 -3.52 12.78 -28.43
CA ASN A 42 -4.16 11.60 -29.01
C ASN A 42 -5.68 11.75 -29.12
N PHE A 43 -6.16 12.73 -29.90
CA PHE A 43 -7.59 13.04 -30.04
C PHE A 43 -8.44 11.85 -30.54
N THR A 44 -7.90 11.02 -31.43
CA THR A 44 -8.59 9.82 -31.92
C THR A 44 -8.82 8.80 -30.79
N SER A 45 -7.85 8.59 -29.90
CA SER A 45 -8.00 7.70 -28.75
C SER A 45 -9.03 8.27 -27.76
N ALA A 46 -8.96 9.58 -27.48
CA ALA A 46 -9.95 10.29 -26.67
C ALA A 46 -11.38 10.16 -27.22
N LEU A 47 -11.53 10.28 -28.54
CA LEU A 47 -12.79 10.10 -29.24
C LEU A 47 -13.33 8.68 -29.11
N ASN A 48 -12.46 7.67 -29.24
CA ASN A 48 -12.83 6.27 -29.06
C ASN A 48 -13.28 5.99 -27.62
N SER A 49 -12.55 6.50 -26.63
CA SER A 49 -12.91 6.43 -25.20
C SER A 49 -14.28 7.08 -24.92
N PHE A 50 -14.55 8.24 -25.52
CA PHE A 50 -15.84 8.94 -25.40
C PHE A 50 -16.99 8.16 -26.04
N ARG A 51 -16.80 7.69 -27.28
CA ARG A 51 -17.80 6.96 -28.06
C ARG A 51 -18.18 5.61 -27.47
N GLN A 52 -17.31 4.97 -26.67
CA GLN A 52 -17.68 3.74 -25.94
C GLN A 52 -18.85 3.95 -24.96
N LYS A 53 -19.04 5.17 -24.45
CA LYS A 53 -20.10 5.49 -23.48
C LYS A 53 -21.25 6.26 -24.09
N VAL A 54 -20.99 7.05 -25.12
CA VAL A 54 -21.94 7.99 -25.73
C VAL A 54 -22.22 7.61 -27.18
N TYR A 55 -23.46 7.16 -27.45
CA TYR A 55 -23.87 6.67 -28.78
C TYR A 55 -23.85 7.74 -29.88
N PHE A 56 -24.18 8.98 -29.53
CA PHE A 56 -24.26 10.12 -30.46
C PHE A 56 -23.24 11.20 -30.06
N PRO A 57 -21.93 10.96 -30.27
CA PRO A 57 -20.86 11.80 -29.75
C PRO A 57 -20.89 13.22 -30.33
N ARG A 58 -21.21 13.41 -31.62
CA ARG A 58 -21.21 14.73 -32.27
C ARG A 58 -22.37 15.58 -31.79
N ILE A 59 -23.52 14.97 -31.55
CA ILE A 59 -24.67 15.63 -30.92
C ILE A 59 -24.33 15.95 -29.47
N MET A 60 -23.95 14.94 -28.68
CA MET A 60 -23.78 15.09 -27.23
C MET A 60 -22.64 16.03 -26.84
N SER A 61 -21.54 16.07 -27.59
CA SER A 61 -20.43 17.00 -27.33
C SER A 61 -20.81 18.48 -27.51
N ARG A 62 -22.01 18.77 -28.04
CA ARG A 62 -22.48 20.14 -28.33
C ARG A 62 -23.65 20.58 -27.47
N ILE A 63 -24.50 19.64 -27.02
CA ILE A 63 -25.75 19.98 -26.33
C ILE A 63 -25.90 19.36 -24.93
N CYS A 64 -24.92 18.60 -24.44
CA CYS A 64 -24.96 18.04 -23.08
C CYS A 64 -25.07 19.16 -22.02
N ASP A 65 -25.73 18.88 -20.90
CA ASP A 65 -25.87 19.85 -19.78
C ASP A 65 -24.68 19.77 -18.79
N HIS A 66 -23.66 18.97 -19.13
CA HIS A 66 -22.38 18.79 -18.43
C HIS A 66 -22.47 18.68 -16.89
N PRO A 67 -23.25 17.72 -16.34
CA PRO A 67 -23.30 17.49 -14.88
C PRO A 67 -21.94 17.11 -14.28
N CYS A 68 -21.04 16.56 -15.10
CA CYS A 68 -19.67 16.22 -14.74
C CYS A 68 -18.85 17.45 -14.31
N GLU A 69 -19.01 18.60 -14.96
CA GLU A 69 -18.29 19.85 -14.62
C GLU A 69 -18.76 20.40 -13.27
N LYS A 70 -20.08 20.33 -12.99
CA LYS A 70 -20.67 20.78 -11.71
C LYS A 70 -20.13 20.01 -10.50
N LYS A 71 -19.66 18.79 -10.70
CA LYS A 71 -19.11 17.90 -9.66
C LYS A 71 -17.59 17.74 -9.75
N CYS A 72 -16.91 18.39 -10.70
CA CYS A 72 -15.47 18.28 -10.87
C CYS A 72 -14.74 18.69 -9.59
N LEU A 73 -13.78 17.87 -9.11
CA LEU A 73 -13.02 18.18 -7.90
C LEU A 73 -12.15 19.44 -8.03
N ARG A 74 -11.66 19.73 -9.26
CA ARG A 74 -10.80 20.89 -9.52
C ARG A 74 -11.45 22.23 -9.12
N LYS A 75 -12.78 22.32 -9.15
CA LYS A 75 -13.54 23.51 -8.73
C LYS A 75 -13.34 23.86 -7.25
N ASP A 76 -12.91 22.89 -6.44
CA ASP A 76 -12.67 23.10 -5.00
C ASP A 76 -11.30 23.82 -4.79
N ALA A 77 -10.43 23.85 -5.81
CA ALA A 77 -9.16 24.58 -5.82
C ALA A 77 -9.21 25.86 -6.68
N ASP A 78 -9.76 25.77 -7.90
CA ASP A 78 -10.01 26.91 -8.80
C ASP A 78 -11.31 26.75 -9.62
N GLU A 79 -11.21 26.46 -10.91
CA GLU A 79 -12.33 26.34 -11.85
C GLU A 79 -12.40 24.92 -12.41
N PRO A 80 -13.59 24.37 -12.67
CA PRO A 80 -13.73 23.02 -13.20
C PRO A 80 -13.03 22.86 -14.55
N ILE A 81 -12.61 21.62 -14.84
CA ILE A 81 -12.17 21.24 -16.17
C ILE A 81 -13.35 21.36 -17.14
N SER A 82 -13.11 22.02 -18.27
CA SER A 82 -14.07 22.24 -19.34
C SER A 82 -14.27 20.98 -20.18
N LEU A 83 -14.78 19.93 -19.55
CA LEU A 83 -15.03 18.64 -20.18
C LEU A 83 -15.93 18.78 -21.42
N SER A 84 -16.87 19.71 -21.42
CA SER A 84 -17.70 20.07 -22.57
C SER A 84 -16.89 20.39 -23.83
N LEU A 85 -15.96 21.33 -23.70
CA LEU A 85 -15.11 21.78 -24.80
C LEU A 85 -14.07 20.72 -25.17
N LEU A 86 -13.65 19.88 -24.22
CA LEU A 86 -12.74 18.75 -24.48
C LEU A 86 -13.44 17.59 -25.22
N GLU A 87 -14.69 17.27 -24.85
CA GLU A 87 -15.54 16.31 -25.59
C GLU A 87 -15.76 16.81 -27.02
N ARG A 88 -15.97 18.11 -27.21
CA ARG A 88 -16.05 18.70 -28.54
C ARG A 88 -14.72 18.61 -29.30
N ALA A 89 -13.60 18.93 -28.65
CA ALA A 89 -12.28 18.87 -29.27
C ALA A 89 -11.93 17.46 -29.75
N CYS A 90 -12.21 16.40 -28.96
CA CYS A 90 -11.95 15.04 -29.42
C CYS A 90 -12.82 14.64 -30.62
N VAL A 91 -14.06 15.14 -30.70
CA VAL A 91 -14.94 14.93 -31.85
C VAL A 91 -14.47 15.69 -33.09
N ASP A 92 -14.03 16.94 -32.91
CA ASP A 92 -13.66 17.84 -34.02
C ASP A 92 -12.28 17.48 -34.60
N TYR A 93 -11.34 16.98 -33.79
CA TYR A 93 -9.96 16.66 -34.20
C TYR A 93 -9.61 15.16 -34.27
N GLY A 94 -10.43 14.29 -33.69
CA GLY A 94 -10.22 12.84 -33.77
C GLY A 94 -10.68 12.27 -35.12
N ASP A 95 -10.04 11.19 -35.57
CA ASP A 95 -10.49 10.43 -36.75
C ASP A 95 -11.86 9.80 -36.45
N GLY A 96 -12.90 10.46 -36.96
CA GLY A 96 -14.28 10.10 -36.71
C GLY A 96 -14.89 9.14 -37.72
N GLU A 97 -14.14 8.71 -38.75
CA GLU A 97 -14.62 7.88 -39.86
C GLU A 97 -14.63 6.38 -39.53
N LYS A 98 -13.73 5.95 -38.64
CA LYS A 98 -13.70 4.57 -38.17
C LYS A 98 -14.85 4.29 -37.19
N ASN A 99 -15.74 3.38 -37.58
CA ASN A 99 -16.76 2.86 -36.67
C ASN A 99 -16.12 1.89 -35.66
N ILE A 100 -16.29 2.15 -34.37
CA ILE A 100 -15.80 1.28 -33.28
C ILE A 100 -16.81 0.20 -32.89
N TRP A 101 -18.06 0.36 -33.30
CA TRP A 101 -19.14 -0.55 -32.95
C TRP A 101 -19.11 -1.80 -33.82
N LYS A 102 -19.38 -2.95 -33.21
CA LYS A 102 -19.46 -4.23 -33.90
C LYS A 102 -20.92 -4.67 -33.98
N LYS A 103 -21.34 -5.16 -35.14
CA LYS A 103 -22.64 -5.83 -35.27
C LYS A 103 -22.70 -7.08 -34.37
N PRO A 104 -23.87 -7.40 -33.82
CA PRO A 104 -24.07 -8.66 -33.10
C PRO A 104 -23.87 -9.84 -34.05
N PHE A 105 -23.18 -10.89 -33.59
CA PHE A 105 -22.92 -12.08 -34.41
C PHE A 105 -24.20 -12.86 -34.77
N ARG A 106 -25.22 -12.81 -33.90
CA ARG A 106 -26.52 -13.44 -34.12
C ARG A 106 -27.64 -12.48 -33.75
N LYS A 107 -28.66 -12.39 -34.62
CA LYS A 107 -29.92 -11.73 -34.29
C LYS A 107 -30.73 -12.63 -33.34
N LYS A 108 -31.41 -12.02 -32.40
CA LYS A 108 -32.37 -12.67 -31.49
C LYS A 108 -33.74 -12.77 -32.17
N SER A 109 -34.60 -13.65 -31.67
CA SER A 109 -35.95 -13.82 -32.21
C SER A 109 -36.95 -12.82 -31.64
N GLN A 110 -36.71 -12.33 -30.41
CA GLN A 110 -37.62 -11.40 -29.73
C GLN A 110 -37.60 -10.01 -30.38
N LYS A 111 -38.77 -9.50 -30.75
CA LYS A 111 -38.95 -8.21 -31.42
C LYS A 111 -39.24 -7.10 -30.41
N VAL A 112 -38.66 -5.92 -30.64
CA VAL A 112 -38.90 -4.74 -29.78
C VAL A 112 -39.39 -3.55 -30.61
N ALA A 113 -40.51 -2.97 -30.21
CA ALA A 113 -40.99 -1.70 -30.76
C ALA A 113 -40.49 -0.52 -29.92
N VAL A 114 -39.97 0.52 -30.58
CA VAL A 114 -39.58 1.77 -29.94
C VAL A 114 -40.43 2.90 -30.50
N ILE A 115 -41.18 3.59 -29.66
CA ILE A 115 -42.09 4.67 -30.05
C ILE A 115 -41.49 6.01 -29.63
N GLY A 116 -41.13 6.83 -30.61
CA GLY A 116 -40.50 8.14 -30.46
C GLY A 116 -39.03 8.13 -30.89
N GLY A 117 -38.69 8.89 -31.93
CA GLY A 117 -37.35 9.05 -32.49
C GLY A 117 -36.51 10.14 -31.82
N GLY A 118 -36.81 10.54 -30.59
CA GLY A 118 -35.97 11.46 -29.79
C GLY A 118 -34.76 10.75 -29.17
N LEU A 119 -33.83 11.49 -28.53
CA LEU A 119 -32.59 10.94 -27.95
C LEU A 119 -32.81 9.70 -27.06
N SER A 120 -33.92 9.64 -26.32
CA SER A 120 -34.23 8.51 -25.46
C SER A 120 -34.61 7.26 -26.26
N GLY A 121 -35.54 7.36 -27.21
CA GLY A 121 -35.90 6.25 -28.07
C GLY A 121 -34.73 5.80 -28.95
N LEU A 122 -33.96 6.75 -29.47
CA LEU A 122 -32.75 6.46 -30.24
C LEU A 122 -31.70 5.68 -29.42
N ALA A 123 -31.46 6.07 -28.16
CA ALA A 123 -30.53 5.35 -27.29
C ALA A 123 -31.04 3.95 -26.92
N ALA A 124 -32.34 3.78 -26.69
CA ALA A 124 -32.94 2.47 -26.43
C ALA A 124 -32.83 1.56 -27.66
N ALA A 125 -33.21 2.07 -28.84
CA ALA A 125 -33.12 1.35 -30.11
C ALA A 125 -31.68 0.91 -30.40
N PHE A 126 -30.72 1.84 -30.26
CA PHE A 126 -29.30 1.54 -30.44
C PHE A 126 -28.81 0.44 -29.49
N PHE A 127 -29.07 0.56 -28.18
CA PHE A 127 -28.64 -0.43 -27.19
C PHE A 127 -29.24 -1.82 -27.49
N LEU A 128 -30.53 -1.88 -27.82
CA LEU A 128 -31.21 -3.15 -28.09
C LEU A 128 -30.72 -3.81 -29.38
N SER A 129 -30.46 -3.03 -30.43
CA SER A 129 -29.86 -3.53 -31.66
C SER A 129 -28.40 -3.98 -31.46
N GLU A 130 -27.63 -3.28 -30.62
CA GLU A 130 -26.29 -3.73 -30.20
C GLU A 130 -26.35 -5.10 -29.49
N LYS A 131 -27.41 -5.35 -28.70
CA LYS A 131 -27.69 -6.66 -28.08
C LYS A 131 -28.24 -7.72 -29.03
N GLY A 132 -28.53 -7.37 -30.28
CA GLY A 132 -29.02 -8.30 -31.31
C GLY A 132 -30.53 -8.41 -31.44
N TYR A 133 -31.33 -7.58 -30.77
CA TYR A 133 -32.78 -7.60 -30.96
C TYR A 133 -33.18 -6.94 -32.29
N PRO A 134 -34.11 -7.52 -33.06
CA PRO A 134 -34.84 -6.82 -34.11
C PRO A 134 -35.63 -5.65 -33.51
N VAL A 135 -35.33 -4.43 -33.94
CA VAL A 135 -35.94 -3.19 -33.44
C VAL A 135 -36.65 -2.46 -34.57
N THR A 136 -37.92 -2.11 -34.34
CA THR A 136 -38.68 -1.20 -35.19
C THR A 136 -38.93 0.10 -34.44
N LEU A 137 -38.40 1.20 -34.98
CA LEU A 137 -38.49 2.56 -34.43
C LEU A 137 -39.60 3.34 -35.16
N PHE A 138 -40.60 3.80 -34.41
CA PHE A 138 -41.72 4.61 -34.90
C PHE A 138 -41.52 6.08 -34.54
N GLU A 139 -41.65 6.97 -35.52
CA GLU A 139 -41.55 8.42 -35.33
C GLU A 139 -42.68 9.12 -36.09
N GLN A 140 -43.37 10.06 -35.43
CA GLN A 140 -44.50 10.78 -36.03
C GLN A 140 -44.06 11.82 -37.08
N LYS A 141 -42.81 12.31 -36.99
CA LYS A 141 -42.26 13.31 -37.90
C LYS A 141 -41.46 12.66 -39.05
N PRO A 142 -41.17 13.43 -40.13
CA PRO A 142 -40.31 12.95 -41.21
C PRO A 142 -38.83 12.75 -40.82
N CYS A 143 -38.38 13.36 -39.71
CA CYS A 143 -36.99 13.31 -39.25
C CYS A 143 -36.86 12.72 -37.84
N LEU A 144 -35.86 11.85 -37.65
CA LEU A 144 -35.42 11.37 -36.35
C LEU A 144 -34.64 12.47 -35.62
N GLY A 145 -34.61 12.45 -34.30
CA GLY A 145 -33.90 13.38 -33.42
C GLY A 145 -34.81 14.16 -32.47
N GLY A 146 -36.12 14.17 -32.70
CA GLY A 146 -37.09 14.84 -31.82
C GLY A 146 -36.77 16.32 -31.61
N GLN A 147 -36.55 16.73 -30.36
CA GLN A 147 -36.34 18.14 -29.99
C GLN A 147 -34.95 18.69 -30.35
N ILE A 148 -33.97 17.85 -30.71
CA ILE A 148 -32.60 18.33 -30.99
C ILE A 148 -32.53 19.27 -32.20
N TRP A 149 -33.52 19.22 -33.10
CA TRP A 149 -33.60 20.11 -34.25
C TRP A 149 -33.88 21.57 -33.88
N GLN A 150 -34.38 21.83 -32.66
CA GLN A 150 -34.67 23.17 -32.16
C GLN A 150 -33.41 23.95 -31.76
N TYR A 151 -32.27 23.26 -31.56
CA TYR A 151 -31.01 23.96 -31.34
C TYR A 151 -30.59 24.73 -32.61
N PRO A 152 -30.09 25.97 -32.47
CA PRO A 152 -29.51 26.73 -33.57
C PRO A 152 -28.40 25.95 -34.27
N GLU A 153 -28.27 26.10 -35.59
CA GLU A 153 -27.28 25.39 -36.40
C GLU A 153 -25.84 25.74 -35.99
N GLU A 154 -25.67 26.93 -35.42
CA GLU A 154 -24.43 27.43 -34.82
C GLU A 154 -23.94 26.59 -33.63
N ILE A 155 -24.89 26.01 -32.88
CA ILE A 155 -24.66 25.19 -31.69
C ILE A 155 -24.61 23.71 -32.10
N LEU A 156 -25.61 23.26 -32.86
CA LEU A 156 -25.73 21.88 -33.31
C LEU A 156 -25.88 21.82 -34.85
N PRO A 157 -24.76 21.68 -35.59
CA PRO A 157 -24.77 21.59 -37.04
C PRO A 157 -25.63 20.43 -37.54
N ARG A 158 -26.41 20.65 -38.61
CA ARG A 158 -27.30 19.61 -39.14
C ARG A 158 -26.52 18.38 -39.65
N GLU A 159 -25.33 18.60 -40.20
CA GLU A 159 -24.42 17.53 -40.60
C GLU A 159 -23.93 16.67 -39.42
N ALA A 160 -23.75 17.27 -38.22
CA ALA A 160 -23.38 16.51 -37.02
C ALA A 160 -24.50 15.54 -36.62
N ILE A 161 -25.76 15.99 -36.71
CA ILE A 161 -26.94 15.16 -36.46
C ILE A 161 -26.99 14.01 -37.47
N LYS A 162 -26.90 14.30 -38.77
CA LYS A 162 -26.96 13.28 -39.83
C LYS A 162 -25.87 12.22 -39.64
N LYS A 163 -24.62 12.62 -39.38
CA LYS A 163 -23.50 11.70 -39.17
C LYS A 163 -23.69 10.77 -37.99
N ASP A 164 -24.24 11.26 -36.88
CA ASP A 164 -24.50 10.42 -35.72
C ASP A 164 -25.72 9.49 -35.93
N LEU A 165 -26.76 9.95 -36.62
CA LEU A 165 -27.95 9.14 -36.92
C LEU A 165 -27.70 8.07 -37.98
N ALA A 166 -26.70 8.25 -38.87
CA ALA A 166 -26.31 7.23 -39.84
C ALA A 166 -25.87 5.90 -39.19
N LEU A 167 -25.49 5.91 -37.90
CA LEU A 167 -25.19 4.69 -37.16
C LEU A 167 -26.43 3.78 -36.98
N LEU A 168 -27.64 4.33 -37.04
CA LEU A 168 -28.87 3.54 -36.93
C LEU A 168 -29.03 2.61 -38.15
N ASP A 169 -28.64 3.10 -39.34
CA ASP A 169 -28.65 2.33 -40.57
C ASP A 169 -27.60 1.21 -40.52
N TYR A 170 -26.42 1.48 -39.92
CA TYR A 170 -25.41 0.45 -39.67
C TYR A 170 -25.98 -0.71 -38.85
N PHE A 171 -26.79 -0.43 -37.83
CA PHE A 171 -27.43 -1.47 -37.01
C PHE A 171 -28.72 -2.06 -37.61
N GLU A 172 -29.10 -1.68 -38.84
CA GLU A 172 -30.29 -2.18 -39.53
C GLU A 172 -31.59 -2.00 -38.71
N ILE A 173 -31.70 -0.89 -37.99
CA ILE A 173 -32.92 -0.53 -37.26
C ILE A 173 -34.00 -0.17 -38.29
N GLU A 174 -35.15 -0.84 -38.24
CA GLU A 174 -36.28 -0.52 -39.11
C GLU A 174 -36.89 0.81 -38.65
N GLN A 175 -36.97 1.79 -39.54
CA GLN A 175 -37.44 3.15 -39.22
C GLN A 175 -38.77 3.42 -39.90
N LYS A 176 -39.86 3.50 -39.13
CA LYS A 176 -41.20 3.91 -39.59
C LYS A 176 -41.46 5.37 -39.20
N ARG A 177 -41.10 6.26 -40.12
CA ARG A 177 -41.30 7.71 -39.98
C ARG A 177 -42.70 8.11 -40.42
N GLU A 178 -43.11 9.34 -40.10
CA GLU A 178 -44.46 9.85 -40.39
C GLU A 178 -45.58 8.93 -39.86
N THR A 179 -45.29 8.17 -38.82
CA THR A 179 -46.18 7.16 -38.25
C THR A 179 -46.54 7.57 -36.83
N ARG A 180 -47.71 8.18 -36.66
CA ARG A 180 -48.27 8.49 -35.35
C ARG A 180 -48.92 7.22 -34.78
N ILE A 181 -48.50 6.82 -33.58
CA ILE A 181 -49.09 5.69 -32.86
C ILE A 181 -50.24 6.20 -32.00
N ASP A 182 -51.45 5.71 -32.27
CA ASP A 182 -52.64 5.89 -31.43
C ASP A 182 -52.85 4.70 -30.49
N GLY A 183 -53.97 4.69 -29.76
CA GLY A 183 -54.28 3.64 -28.78
C GLY A 183 -54.46 2.25 -29.40
N GLU A 184 -55.09 2.16 -30.57
CA GLU A 184 -55.31 0.88 -31.26
C GLU A 184 -54.00 0.31 -31.80
N MET A 185 -53.19 1.15 -32.45
CA MET A 185 -51.86 0.76 -32.92
C MET A 185 -50.94 0.38 -31.75
N PHE A 186 -51.02 1.10 -30.63
CA PHE A 186 -50.25 0.76 -29.44
C PHE A 186 -50.63 -0.62 -28.90
N ALA A 187 -51.92 -0.91 -28.75
CA ALA A 187 -52.39 -2.23 -28.31
C ALA A 187 -51.90 -3.34 -29.25
N ALA A 188 -52.01 -3.11 -30.57
CA ALA A 188 -51.48 -4.05 -31.56
C ALA A 188 -49.97 -4.27 -31.44
N LEU A 189 -49.18 -3.23 -31.14
CA LEU A 189 -47.74 -3.36 -30.92
C LEU A 189 -47.40 -4.14 -29.65
N VAL A 190 -48.19 -3.98 -28.59
CA VAL A 190 -48.04 -4.76 -27.35
C VAL A 190 -48.30 -6.25 -27.61
N ASP A 191 -49.27 -6.58 -28.46
CA ASP A 191 -49.58 -7.97 -28.82
C ASP A 191 -48.56 -8.59 -29.80
N GLN A 192 -47.98 -7.79 -30.69
CA GLN A 192 -47.11 -8.26 -31.77
C GLN A 192 -45.61 -8.26 -31.43
N CYS A 193 -45.20 -7.53 -30.39
CA CYS A 193 -43.81 -7.38 -29.98
C CYS A 193 -43.60 -7.96 -28.58
N ASP A 194 -42.42 -8.52 -28.33
CA ASP A 194 -42.08 -9.05 -27.02
C ASP A 194 -41.81 -7.95 -25.97
N ALA A 195 -41.51 -6.73 -26.43
CA ALA A 195 -41.41 -5.54 -25.59
C ALA A 195 -41.69 -4.25 -26.38
N VAL A 196 -42.15 -3.21 -25.68
CA VAL A 196 -42.41 -1.87 -26.23
C VAL A 196 -41.73 -0.80 -25.36
N TYR A 197 -41.02 0.14 -25.99
CA TYR A 197 -40.47 1.32 -25.31
C TYR A 197 -41.15 2.62 -25.74
N LEU A 198 -41.56 3.43 -24.78
CA LEU A 198 -42.20 4.74 -24.96
C LEU A 198 -41.17 5.86 -24.67
N GLY A 199 -40.64 6.46 -25.73
CA GLY A 199 -39.69 7.58 -25.72
C GLY A 199 -40.27 8.87 -26.31
N THR A 200 -41.57 9.10 -26.16
CA THR A 200 -42.35 10.12 -26.89
C THR A 200 -42.20 11.56 -26.37
N GLY A 201 -41.46 11.75 -25.27
CA GLY A 201 -41.26 13.06 -24.64
C GLY A 201 -42.55 13.60 -24.00
N ARG A 202 -42.56 14.89 -23.62
CA ARG A 202 -43.70 15.50 -22.88
C ARG A 202 -44.97 15.67 -23.70
N ALA A 203 -44.83 15.87 -25.00
CA ALA A 203 -45.94 16.24 -25.89
C ALA A 203 -46.61 15.02 -26.55
N GLY A 204 -46.06 13.82 -26.38
CA GLY A 204 -46.27 12.72 -27.33
C GLY A 204 -47.42 11.75 -27.06
N LEU A 205 -48.17 11.89 -25.96
CA LEU A 205 -49.35 11.05 -25.67
C LEU A 205 -50.45 11.86 -24.97
N SER A 206 -50.72 13.09 -25.43
CA SER A 206 -51.89 13.86 -24.98
C SER A 206 -53.15 13.19 -25.53
N GLY A 207 -53.71 12.26 -24.75
CA GLY A 207 -55.02 11.64 -24.98
C GLY A 207 -55.17 10.25 -24.38
N PHE A 208 -54.12 9.42 -24.41
CA PHE A 208 -54.14 8.05 -23.89
C PHE A 208 -52.75 7.68 -23.34
N PHE A 209 -52.68 7.40 -22.04
CA PHE A 209 -51.55 6.74 -21.36
C PHE A 209 -50.17 7.42 -21.49
N PHE A 210 -49.90 8.47 -20.69
CA PHE A 210 -48.65 8.40 -19.93
C PHE A 210 -48.97 7.52 -18.72
N PRO A 211 -48.29 6.38 -18.51
CA PRO A 211 -48.45 5.69 -17.25
C PRO A 211 -47.95 6.65 -16.18
N ASP A 212 -48.86 7.23 -15.38
CA ASP A 212 -48.51 8.09 -14.24
C ASP A 212 -47.67 7.33 -13.19
N GLN A 213 -47.46 6.03 -13.40
CA GLN A 213 -46.67 5.13 -12.58
C GLN A 213 -45.69 4.36 -13.49
N VAL A 214 -44.59 5.01 -13.85
CA VAL A 214 -43.39 4.36 -14.37
C VAL A 214 -42.47 4.08 -13.20
N ASN A 215 -41.96 2.87 -13.09
CA ASN A 215 -40.97 2.55 -12.09
C ASN A 215 -39.65 3.29 -12.39
N SER A 216 -39.21 4.17 -11.49
CA SER A 216 -38.00 5.00 -11.70
C SER A 216 -36.69 4.20 -11.75
N LEU A 217 -36.70 2.96 -11.27
CA LEU A 217 -35.56 2.06 -11.31
C LEU A 217 -35.53 1.22 -12.58
N THR A 218 -36.66 0.62 -12.97
CA THR A 218 -36.76 -0.35 -14.08
C THR A 218 -37.30 0.24 -15.37
N TYR A 219 -37.86 1.44 -15.33
CA TYR A 219 -38.58 2.09 -16.44
C TYR A 219 -39.82 1.30 -16.91
N GLU A 220 -40.20 0.24 -16.22
CA GLU A 220 -41.39 -0.55 -16.55
C GLU A 220 -42.65 0.22 -16.15
N THR A 221 -43.68 0.08 -16.98
CA THR A 221 -45.01 0.63 -16.73
C THR A 221 -45.89 -0.41 -16.00
N LYS A 222 -47.17 -0.10 -15.78
CA LYS A 222 -48.12 -1.10 -15.29
C LYS A 222 -48.46 -2.20 -16.31
N ILE A 223 -48.18 -1.96 -17.59
CA ILE A 223 -48.42 -2.93 -18.65
C ILE A 223 -47.14 -3.78 -18.77
N PRO A 224 -47.19 -5.09 -18.47
CA PRO A 224 -46.02 -5.96 -18.56
C PRO A 224 -45.40 -5.92 -19.96
N GLY A 225 -44.07 -5.85 -20.03
CA GLY A 225 -43.35 -5.74 -21.31
C GLY A 225 -43.35 -4.34 -21.94
N VAL A 226 -44.02 -3.37 -21.32
CA VAL A 226 -44.00 -1.96 -21.75
C VAL A 226 -43.16 -1.13 -20.80
N PHE A 227 -42.22 -0.38 -21.37
CA PHE A 227 -41.28 0.49 -20.68
C PHE A 227 -41.43 1.93 -21.18
N ALA A 228 -41.14 2.93 -20.35
CA ALA A 228 -41.24 4.33 -20.72
C ALA A 228 -40.11 5.15 -20.07
N GLY A 229 -39.59 6.14 -20.79
CA GLY A 229 -38.50 6.99 -20.29
C GLY A 229 -38.39 8.31 -21.03
N GLY A 230 -37.30 9.04 -20.78
CA GLY A 230 -37.08 10.36 -21.38
C GLY A 230 -37.89 11.46 -20.71
N SER A 231 -37.96 12.63 -21.35
CA SER A 231 -38.51 13.85 -20.75
C SER A 231 -39.99 13.78 -20.34
N GLY A 232 -40.76 12.83 -20.89
CA GLY A 232 -42.16 12.59 -20.51
C GLY A 232 -42.32 11.96 -19.12
N THR A 233 -41.32 11.22 -18.64
CA THR A 233 -41.31 10.62 -17.29
C THR A 233 -40.74 11.57 -16.23
N ARG A 234 -40.20 12.73 -16.64
CA ARG A 234 -39.60 13.75 -15.77
C ARG A 234 -40.40 15.06 -15.85
N LYS A 235 -41.69 15.01 -15.51
CA LYS A 235 -42.67 16.10 -15.76
C LYS A 235 -42.25 17.47 -15.19
N ASP A 236 -41.43 17.51 -14.12
CA ASP A 236 -41.04 18.76 -13.43
C ASP A 236 -39.58 19.19 -13.62
N GLN A 237 -38.78 18.50 -14.45
CA GLN A 237 -37.35 18.81 -14.62
C GLN A 237 -37.07 19.59 -15.91
N ALA A 238 -36.02 20.42 -15.97
CA ALA A 238 -35.61 20.98 -17.26
C ALA A 238 -35.28 19.86 -18.29
N TYR A 239 -35.47 20.14 -19.58
CA TYR A 239 -35.01 19.21 -20.61
C TYR A 239 -33.50 19.00 -20.47
N SER A 240 -33.07 17.75 -20.57
CA SER A 240 -31.67 17.36 -20.44
C SER A 240 -31.35 16.32 -21.51
N PRO A 241 -30.50 16.64 -22.51
CA PRO A 241 -30.08 15.69 -23.52
C PRO A 241 -29.41 14.44 -22.93
N ILE A 242 -28.51 14.62 -21.96
CA ILE A 242 -27.75 13.51 -21.39
C ILE A 242 -28.62 12.58 -20.54
N LEU A 243 -29.57 13.11 -19.77
CA LEU A 243 -30.53 12.27 -19.04
C LEU A 243 -31.48 11.54 -20.00
N SER A 244 -31.86 12.17 -21.12
CA SER A 244 -32.70 11.52 -22.12
C SER A 244 -31.99 10.32 -22.77
N LEU A 245 -30.70 10.48 -23.11
CA LEU A 245 -29.86 9.40 -23.60
C LEU A 245 -29.72 8.27 -22.56
N ALA A 246 -29.46 8.64 -21.29
CA ALA A 246 -29.29 7.69 -20.20
C ALA A 246 -30.56 6.89 -19.91
N ASP A 247 -31.73 7.54 -19.90
CA ASP A 247 -33.02 6.87 -19.71
C ASP A 247 -33.26 5.82 -20.78
N GLY A 248 -33.00 6.15 -22.05
CA GLY A 248 -33.16 5.21 -23.15
C GLY A 248 -32.29 3.97 -22.98
N LYS A 249 -31.02 4.18 -22.62
CA LYS A 249 -30.08 3.09 -22.35
C LYS A 249 -30.50 2.23 -21.16
N ARG A 250 -30.92 2.85 -20.05
CA ARG A 250 -31.36 2.15 -18.82
C ARG A 250 -32.66 1.39 -19.03
N ALA A 251 -33.60 1.93 -19.80
CA ALA A 251 -34.79 1.22 -20.24
C ALA A 251 -34.42 0.03 -21.15
N GLY A 252 -33.49 0.21 -22.10
CA GLY A 252 -32.95 -0.87 -22.92
C GLY A 252 -32.34 -2.01 -22.10
N ILE A 253 -31.59 -1.72 -21.03
CA ILE A 253 -31.09 -2.74 -20.10
C ILE A 253 -32.25 -3.50 -19.44
N SER A 254 -33.31 -2.79 -19.07
CA SER A 254 -34.48 -3.38 -18.41
C SER A 254 -35.26 -4.29 -19.37
N ILE A 255 -35.42 -3.87 -20.63
CA ILE A 255 -35.99 -4.70 -21.70
C ILE A 255 -35.13 -5.95 -21.93
N ASP A 256 -33.80 -5.84 -22.03
CA ASP A 256 -32.92 -7.01 -22.20
C ASP A 256 -33.03 -7.98 -21.01
N ARG A 257 -33.12 -7.47 -19.78
CA ARG A 257 -33.33 -8.29 -18.57
C ARG A 257 -34.70 -8.95 -18.57
N PHE A 258 -35.76 -8.23 -18.94
CA PHE A 258 -37.13 -8.73 -19.05
C PHE A 258 -37.21 -9.88 -20.05
N LEU A 259 -36.68 -9.69 -21.26
CA LEU A 259 -36.67 -10.71 -22.31
C LEU A 259 -35.82 -11.94 -21.96
N LYS A 260 -34.80 -11.77 -21.11
CA LYS A 260 -34.01 -12.88 -20.55
C LYS A 260 -34.62 -13.52 -19.30
N LYS A 261 -35.75 -13.00 -18.79
CA LYS A 261 -36.38 -13.41 -17.54
C LYS A 261 -35.43 -13.33 -16.33
N SER A 262 -34.59 -12.30 -16.29
CA SER A 262 -33.69 -12.01 -15.16
C SER A 262 -34.24 -10.89 -14.28
N SER A 263 -33.71 -10.72 -13.06
CA SER A 263 -34.13 -9.64 -12.15
C SER A 263 -33.99 -8.24 -12.76
N LEU A 264 -35.08 -7.48 -12.71
CA LEU A 264 -35.13 -6.08 -13.17
C LEU A 264 -34.55 -5.09 -12.14
N THR A 265 -34.53 -5.47 -10.86
CA THR A 265 -34.26 -4.55 -9.74
C THR A 265 -32.87 -4.72 -9.12
N GLU A 266 -32.23 -5.87 -9.29
CA GLU A 266 -30.91 -6.14 -8.69
C GLU A 266 -29.76 -5.36 -9.35
N ALA A 267 -28.84 -4.86 -8.53
CA ALA A 267 -27.58 -4.22 -8.92
C ALA A 267 -27.77 -3.02 -9.88
N ARG A 268 -28.76 -2.17 -9.59
CA ARG A 268 -29.14 -0.99 -10.40
C ARG A 268 -28.57 0.33 -9.87
N GLU A 269 -27.98 0.33 -8.68
CA GLU A 269 -27.59 1.53 -7.91
C GLU A 269 -26.54 2.40 -8.61
N LYS A 270 -25.75 1.80 -9.52
CA LYS A 270 -24.63 2.44 -10.23
C LYS A 270 -24.87 2.63 -11.73
N GLU A 271 -26.12 2.53 -12.20
CA GLU A 271 -26.43 2.71 -13.63
C GLU A 271 -26.71 4.15 -14.05
N GLY A 272 -27.12 5.00 -13.10
CA GLY A 272 -27.29 6.44 -13.28
C GLY A 272 -26.28 7.21 -12.42
N PRO A 273 -26.42 8.54 -12.27
CA PRO A 273 -25.54 9.32 -11.42
C PRO A 273 -25.56 8.85 -9.96
N TYR A 274 -24.39 8.80 -9.32
CA TYR A 274 -24.25 8.51 -7.89
C TYR A 274 -23.08 9.28 -7.26
N GLU A 275 -23.08 9.38 -5.94
CA GLU A 275 -21.95 9.96 -5.20
C GLU A 275 -20.84 8.91 -5.05
N THR A 276 -19.62 9.29 -5.44
CA THR A 276 -18.46 8.40 -5.34
C THR A 276 -17.86 8.43 -3.94
N GLN A 277 -17.27 7.31 -3.53
CA GLN A 277 -16.46 7.22 -2.31
C GLN A 277 -15.00 7.63 -2.56
N LEU A 278 -14.59 7.88 -3.81
CA LEU A 278 -13.23 8.28 -4.12
C LEU A 278 -12.90 9.65 -3.49
N VAL A 279 -11.84 9.66 -2.68
CA VAL A 279 -11.28 10.88 -2.10
C VAL A 279 -9.92 11.14 -2.73
N THR A 280 -9.71 12.36 -3.20
CA THR A 280 -8.41 12.84 -3.70
C THR A 280 -8.05 14.09 -2.92
N ARG A 281 -6.86 14.09 -2.29
CA ARG A 281 -6.34 15.27 -1.60
C ARG A 281 -5.84 16.29 -2.62
N ILE A 282 -6.16 17.56 -2.37
CA ILE A 282 -5.83 18.69 -3.24
C ILE A 282 -5.08 19.79 -2.49
N ASP A 283 -4.59 19.51 -1.27
CA ASP A 283 -4.00 20.48 -0.34
C ASP A 283 -2.80 21.25 -0.92
N HIS A 284 -2.09 20.65 -1.88
CA HIS A 284 -0.91 21.22 -2.52
C HIS A 284 -1.18 21.76 -3.93
N MET A 285 -2.44 21.92 -4.33
CA MET A 285 -2.78 22.30 -5.70
C MET A 285 -2.80 23.81 -5.89
N GLY A 286 -1.95 24.29 -6.80
CA GLY A 286 -1.94 25.69 -7.25
C GLY A 286 -3.12 26.03 -8.15
N LYS A 287 -3.36 27.34 -8.30
CA LYS A 287 -4.33 27.88 -9.27
C LYS A 287 -3.68 28.01 -10.63
N GLU A 288 -4.34 27.54 -11.69
CA GLU A 288 -3.84 27.66 -13.07
C GLU A 288 -4.80 28.46 -13.97
N GLY A 289 -6.04 28.67 -13.52
CA GLY A 289 -7.07 29.41 -14.27
C GLY A 289 -7.61 28.62 -15.46
N LYS A 290 -8.90 28.80 -15.78
CA LYS A 290 -9.53 28.09 -16.90
C LYS A 290 -9.04 28.58 -18.26
N VAL A 291 -8.79 27.65 -19.19
CA VAL A 291 -8.48 28.00 -20.57
C VAL A 291 -9.74 28.50 -21.25
N SER A 292 -9.69 29.71 -21.80
CA SER A 292 -10.76 30.30 -22.61
C SER A 292 -10.50 30.01 -24.09
N PRO A 293 -11.47 29.45 -24.83
CA PRO A 293 -11.29 29.19 -26.26
C PRO A 293 -11.28 30.50 -27.05
N GLN A 294 -10.45 30.60 -28.08
CA GLN A 294 -10.49 31.71 -29.04
C GLN A 294 -11.74 31.73 -29.93
N GLY A 295 -12.45 30.60 -30.03
CA GLY A 295 -13.67 30.46 -30.83
C GLY A 295 -14.76 29.68 -30.10
N ARG A 296 -15.62 28.98 -30.88
CA ARG A 296 -16.73 28.18 -30.32
C ARG A 296 -16.29 26.87 -29.65
N GLY A 297 -15.02 26.50 -29.80
CA GLY A 297 -14.40 25.30 -29.24
C GLY A 297 -12.90 25.55 -29.09
N PHE A 298 -12.22 24.62 -28.41
CA PHE A 298 -10.77 24.71 -28.27
C PHE A 298 -10.05 24.41 -29.57
N THR A 299 -8.91 25.07 -29.82
CA THR A 299 -7.87 24.54 -30.71
C THR A 299 -7.23 23.27 -30.12
N PRO A 300 -6.46 22.47 -30.90
CA PRO A 300 -5.73 21.33 -30.34
C PRO A 300 -4.81 21.73 -29.18
N GLU A 301 -4.11 22.86 -29.27
CA GLU A 301 -3.22 23.37 -28.22
C GLU A 301 -3.99 23.80 -26.97
N GLU A 302 -5.09 24.54 -27.14
CA GLU A 302 -5.96 24.94 -26.03
C GLU A 302 -6.56 23.73 -25.32
N ALA A 303 -7.00 22.72 -26.08
CA ALA A 303 -7.54 21.48 -25.53
C ALA A 303 -6.49 20.71 -24.73
N ARG A 304 -5.25 20.63 -25.23
CA ARG A 304 -4.11 20.03 -24.50
C ARG A 304 -3.82 20.77 -23.21
N LYS A 305 -3.80 22.10 -23.25
CA LYS A 305 -3.57 22.95 -22.08
C LYS A 305 -4.67 22.80 -21.03
N GLU A 306 -5.93 22.80 -21.44
CA GLU A 306 -7.05 22.58 -20.53
C GLU A 306 -7.04 21.16 -19.94
N ALA A 307 -6.73 20.16 -20.76
CA ALA A 307 -6.63 18.78 -20.31
C ALA A 307 -5.50 18.57 -19.29
N ALA A 308 -4.38 19.29 -19.43
CA ALA A 308 -3.27 19.26 -18.48
C ALA A 308 -3.65 19.77 -17.07
N ARG A 309 -4.68 20.61 -16.94
CA ARG A 309 -5.22 21.05 -15.64
C ARG A 309 -5.92 19.93 -14.87
N CYS A 310 -6.26 18.82 -15.53
CA CYS A 310 -6.98 17.71 -14.91
C CYS A 310 -6.15 17.07 -13.79
N LEU A 311 -6.72 17.00 -12.59
CA LEU A 311 -6.06 16.45 -11.39
C LEU A 311 -5.73 14.95 -11.46
N GLN A 312 -6.22 14.23 -12.49
CA GLN A 312 -6.13 12.77 -12.57
C GLN A 312 -6.57 12.11 -11.25
N CYS A 313 -7.78 12.49 -10.80
CA CYS A 313 -8.31 12.19 -9.47
C CYS A 313 -8.13 10.72 -9.09
N SER A 314 -7.38 10.47 -8.02
CA SER A 314 -7.10 9.16 -7.45
C SER A 314 -6.83 9.27 -5.94
N CYS A 315 -7.03 8.17 -5.22
CA CYS A 315 -6.65 7.98 -3.82
C CYS A 315 -5.35 7.15 -3.74
N MET A 316 -4.20 7.83 -3.84
CA MET A 316 -2.88 7.19 -3.80
C MET A 316 -2.05 7.58 -2.57
N GLU A 317 -2.66 8.14 -1.53
CA GLU A 317 -1.98 8.69 -0.35
C GLU A 317 -1.03 7.70 0.34
N CYS A 318 -1.49 6.46 0.55
CA CYS A 318 -0.65 5.41 1.13
C CYS A 318 0.51 5.00 0.20
N VAL A 319 0.32 5.02 -1.12
CA VAL A 319 1.35 4.67 -2.10
C VAL A 319 2.40 5.78 -2.20
N LYS A 320 1.97 7.06 -2.22
CA LYS A 320 2.85 8.24 -2.19
C LYS A 320 3.72 8.28 -0.93
N ALA A 321 3.17 7.87 0.22
CA ALA A 321 3.87 7.90 1.50
C ALA A 321 4.79 6.68 1.74
N CYS A 322 4.62 5.58 1.00
CA CYS A 322 5.25 4.29 1.32
C CYS A 322 5.99 3.70 0.12
N ARG A 323 7.33 3.71 0.19
CA ARG A 323 8.20 3.10 -0.83
C ARG A 323 7.87 1.65 -1.16
N TYR A 324 7.48 0.87 -0.15
CA TYR A 324 7.05 -0.52 -0.35
C TYR A 324 5.86 -0.61 -1.31
N LEU A 325 4.80 0.15 -1.05
CA LEU A 325 3.60 0.12 -1.89
C LEU A 325 3.91 0.67 -3.29
N ALA A 326 4.70 1.75 -3.39
CA ALA A 326 5.08 2.33 -4.68
C ALA A 326 5.88 1.35 -5.56
N ALA A 327 6.72 0.50 -4.96
CA ALA A 327 7.61 -0.41 -5.68
C ALA A 327 6.91 -1.51 -6.50
N PHE A 328 5.60 -1.73 -6.31
CA PHE A 328 4.80 -2.72 -7.04
C PHE A 328 3.78 -2.07 -7.98
N GLU A 329 3.91 -0.76 -8.28
CA GLU A 329 3.23 -0.05 -9.39
C GLU A 329 1.71 -0.24 -9.48
N SER A 330 1.04 -0.25 -8.33
CA SER A 330 -0.39 -0.53 -8.21
C SER A 330 -0.92 0.06 -6.88
N TYR A 331 -1.96 -0.52 -6.29
CA TYR A 331 -2.61 0.02 -5.08
C TYR A 331 -3.21 -1.08 -4.19
N PRO A 332 -3.50 -0.77 -2.90
CA PRO A 332 -3.88 -1.76 -1.89
C PRO A 332 -4.99 -2.75 -2.26
N GLN A 333 -6.07 -2.31 -2.90
CA GLN A 333 -7.14 -3.23 -3.34
C GLN A 333 -6.61 -4.36 -4.23
N LYS A 334 -5.78 -4.02 -5.23
CA LYS A 334 -5.17 -5.01 -6.13
C LYS A 334 -4.16 -5.88 -5.40
N TYR A 335 -3.38 -5.31 -4.48
CA TYR A 335 -2.44 -6.07 -3.66
C TYR A 335 -3.14 -7.09 -2.76
N ILE A 336 -4.22 -6.69 -2.09
CA ILE A 336 -5.02 -7.58 -1.23
C ILE A 336 -5.62 -8.72 -2.07
N ARG A 337 -6.15 -8.40 -3.26
CA ARG A 337 -6.67 -9.41 -4.19
C ARG A 337 -5.57 -10.40 -4.62
N GLU A 338 -4.38 -9.92 -4.95
CA GLU A 338 -3.23 -10.76 -5.30
C GLU A 338 -2.82 -11.67 -4.13
N ILE A 339 -2.72 -11.12 -2.93
CA ILE A 339 -2.44 -11.87 -1.69
C ILE A 339 -3.50 -12.94 -1.46
N SER A 340 -4.79 -12.58 -1.55
CA SER A 340 -5.91 -13.52 -1.38
C SER A 340 -5.86 -14.66 -2.40
N ASN A 341 -5.61 -14.36 -3.66
CA ASN A 341 -5.50 -15.37 -4.72
C ASN A 341 -4.28 -16.28 -4.48
N ASN A 342 -3.16 -15.73 -4.03
CA ASN A 342 -1.96 -16.52 -3.73
C ASN A 342 -2.17 -17.48 -2.57
N LEU A 343 -2.81 -17.04 -1.49
CA LEU A 343 -3.08 -17.87 -0.31
C LEU A 343 -4.08 -19.00 -0.60
N ALA A 344 -4.88 -18.89 -1.66
CA ALA A 344 -5.80 -19.93 -2.12
C ALA A 344 -5.12 -21.03 -2.95
N ILE A 345 -3.98 -20.75 -3.59
CA ILE A 345 -3.28 -21.70 -4.47
C ILE A 345 -2.18 -22.42 -3.68
N VAL A 346 -2.22 -23.77 -3.67
CA VAL A 346 -1.29 -24.61 -2.90
C VAL A 346 0.19 -24.40 -3.31
N MET A 347 0.45 -24.08 -4.58
CA MET A 347 1.80 -23.83 -5.11
C MET A 347 2.10 -22.33 -5.39
N GLY A 348 1.72 -21.45 -4.46
CA GLY A 348 1.78 -19.98 -4.56
C GLY A 348 2.81 -19.36 -5.53
N VAL A 349 2.32 -18.48 -6.41
CA VAL A 349 3.09 -17.66 -7.37
C VAL A 349 4.22 -16.89 -6.66
N LYS A 350 5.44 -16.89 -7.24
CA LYS A 350 6.64 -16.24 -6.68
C LYS A 350 6.46 -14.75 -6.36
N THR A 351 5.66 -14.03 -7.15
CA THR A 351 5.48 -12.56 -7.05
C THR A 351 4.84 -12.10 -5.75
N ALA A 352 3.76 -12.75 -5.32
CA ALA A 352 3.07 -12.38 -4.08
C ALA A 352 3.93 -12.62 -2.82
N LYS A 353 4.83 -13.63 -2.85
CA LYS A 353 5.79 -13.87 -1.75
C LYS A 353 6.72 -12.67 -1.55
N ARG A 354 7.14 -12.02 -2.64
CA ARG A 354 7.97 -10.81 -2.57
C ARG A 354 7.19 -9.63 -2.01
N LEU A 355 5.94 -9.43 -2.46
CA LEU A 355 5.05 -8.38 -1.96
C LEU A 355 4.83 -8.51 -0.45
N ILE A 356 4.46 -9.69 0.03
CA ILE A 356 4.16 -9.96 1.44
C ILE A 356 5.40 -9.72 2.32
N ASN A 357 6.58 -10.13 1.87
CA ASN A 357 7.84 -10.00 2.63
C ASN A 357 8.53 -8.62 2.51
N SER A 358 7.92 -7.66 1.82
CA SER A 358 8.50 -6.32 1.62
C SER A 358 7.90 -5.22 2.51
N CYS A 359 6.99 -5.57 3.43
CA CYS A 359 6.39 -4.65 4.39
C CYS A 359 7.13 -4.65 5.74
N THR A 360 7.33 -3.47 6.33
CA THR A 360 8.03 -3.27 7.61
C THR A 360 7.10 -3.27 8.83
N TYR A 361 5.78 -3.35 8.62
CA TYR A 361 4.75 -3.22 9.66
C TYR A 361 4.74 -1.87 10.38
N CYS A 362 5.20 -0.81 9.73
CA CYS A 362 5.36 0.51 10.37
C CYS A 362 4.06 1.27 10.62
N GLY A 363 2.92 0.81 10.08
CA GLY A 363 1.61 1.45 10.24
C GLY A 363 1.38 2.74 9.44
N LEU A 364 2.36 3.23 8.66
CA LEU A 364 2.23 4.51 7.94
C LEU A 364 1.05 4.52 6.97
N CYS A 365 0.87 3.43 6.23
CA CYS A 365 -0.22 3.31 5.27
C CYS A 365 -1.60 3.49 5.92
N ALA A 366 -1.81 2.94 7.12
CA ALA A 366 -3.05 3.12 7.88
C ALA A 366 -3.26 4.58 8.28
N ARG A 367 -2.21 5.25 8.79
CA ARG A 367 -2.27 6.64 9.23
C ARG A 367 -2.59 7.64 8.13
N VAL A 368 -2.05 7.44 6.93
CA VAL A 368 -2.26 8.38 5.82
C VAL A 368 -3.50 8.03 4.99
N CYS A 369 -4.00 6.80 5.09
CA CYS A 369 -5.16 6.34 4.34
C CYS A 369 -6.45 7.00 4.86
N PRO A 370 -7.28 7.60 3.97
CA PRO A 370 -8.57 8.17 4.38
C PRO A 370 -9.53 7.17 5.03
N THR A 371 -9.37 5.88 4.77
CA THR A 371 -10.21 4.80 5.32
C THR A 371 -9.50 3.96 6.39
N GLY A 372 -8.26 4.32 6.77
CA GLY A 372 -7.51 3.60 7.79
C GLY A 372 -6.99 2.21 7.37
N LEU A 373 -6.95 1.90 6.06
CA LEU A 373 -6.50 0.59 5.58
C LEU A 373 -5.05 0.31 5.94
N ASP A 374 -4.84 -0.72 6.77
CA ASP A 374 -3.51 -1.15 7.21
C ASP A 374 -2.97 -2.33 6.38
N MET A 375 -2.11 -2.03 5.42
CA MET A 375 -1.37 -3.05 4.67
C MET A 375 -0.34 -3.80 5.53
N GLY A 376 0.11 -3.22 6.65
CA GLY A 376 0.94 -3.90 7.63
C GLY A 376 0.21 -5.10 8.22
N PHE A 377 -1.01 -4.89 8.71
CA PHE A 377 -1.89 -5.96 9.19
C PHE A 377 -2.16 -7.03 8.12
N VAL A 378 -2.49 -6.62 6.88
CA VAL A 378 -2.71 -7.56 5.77
C VAL A 378 -1.47 -8.46 5.56
N CYS A 379 -0.28 -7.86 5.47
CA CYS A 379 0.96 -8.60 5.26
C CYS A 379 1.33 -9.50 6.44
N ASP A 380 1.07 -9.07 7.68
CA ASP A 380 1.30 -9.87 8.89
C ASP A 380 0.46 -11.16 8.85
N GLN A 381 -0.85 -11.01 8.66
CA GLN A 381 -1.77 -12.13 8.57
C GLN A 381 -1.47 -13.07 7.39
N ALA A 382 -0.99 -12.52 6.27
CA ALA A 382 -0.56 -13.31 5.12
C ALA A 382 0.72 -14.10 5.44
N ARG A 383 1.71 -13.52 6.14
CA ARG A 383 2.94 -14.23 6.54
C ARG A 383 2.63 -15.35 7.51
N GLU A 384 1.80 -15.10 8.53
CA GLU A 384 1.37 -16.12 9.50
C GLU A 384 0.74 -17.33 8.77
N GLU A 385 -0.18 -17.07 7.85
CA GLU A 385 -0.86 -18.11 7.07
C GLU A 385 0.11 -18.89 6.18
N MET A 386 1.09 -18.22 5.56
CA MET A 386 2.12 -18.86 4.75
C MET A 386 3.05 -19.76 5.57
N VAL A 387 3.41 -19.35 6.78
CA VAL A 387 4.21 -20.17 7.72
C VAL A 387 3.41 -21.39 8.14
N ARG A 388 2.15 -21.20 8.55
CA ARG A 388 1.23 -22.28 8.97
C ARG A 388 1.04 -23.34 7.88
N LYS A 389 1.00 -22.93 6.61
CA LYS A 389 0.88 -23.83 5.44
C LYS A 389 2.21 -24.45 4.98
N GLY A 390 3.34 -24.09 5.59
CA GLY A 390 4.67 -24.57 5.16
C GLY A 390 5.14 -24.03 3.80
N VAL A 391 4.54 -22.93 3.30
CA VAL A 391 4.85 -22.36 1.97
C VAL A 391 5.72 -21.10 2.04
N MET A 392 5.96 -20.59 3.25
CA MET A 392 6.89 -19.49 3.51
C MET A 392 8.33 -19.97 3.28
N PRO A 393 9.13 -19.29 2.43
CA PRO A 393 10.54 -19.63 2.27
C PRO A 393 11.31 -19.48 3.61
N PRO A 394 11.82 -20.56 4.22
CA PRO A 394 12.39 -20.48 5.58
C PRO A 394 13.64 -19.60 5.65
N ALA A 395 14.50 -19.67 4.63
CA ALA A 395 15.80 -19.00 4.58
C ALA A 395 15.74 -17.47 4.67
N VAL A 396 14.61 -16.86 4.30
CA VAL A 396 14.47 -15.40 4.28
C VAL A 396 14.46 -14.81 5.70
N HIS A 397 13.96 -15.56 6.68
CA HIS A 397 13.80 -15.10 8.06
C HIS A 397 14.65 -15.89 9.06
N ASP A 398 15.41 -16.88 8.61
CA ASP A 398 16.08 -17.82 9.49
C ASP A 398 17.16 -17.13 10.35
N PHE A 399 18.10 -16.45 9.70
CA PHE A 399 19.18 -15.72 10.38
C PHE A 399 18.70 -14.77 11.51
N PRO A 400 17.74 -13.83 11.28
CA PRO A 400 17.28 -12.94 12.34
C PRO A 400 16.51 -13.67 13.46
N VAL A 401 15.88 -14.83 13.17
CA VAL A 401 15.26 -15.67 14.19
C VAL A 401 16.33 -16.39 15.02
N GLN A 402 17.40 -16.90 14.40
CA GLN A 402 18.52 -17.50 15.11
C GLN A 402 19.26 -16.49 16.00
N ASP A 403 19.42 -15.24 15.53
CA ASP A 403 20.00 -14.17 16.36
C ASP A 403 19.11 -13.79 17.56
N MET A 404 17.79 -13.86 17.39
CA MET A 404 16.83 -13.70 18.48
C MET A 404 16.96 -14.86 19.50
N LEU A 405 17.03 -16.11 19.04
CA LEU A 405 17.21 -17.27 19.90
C LEU A 405 18.52 -17.20 20.68
N PHE A 406 19.62 -16.81 20.02
CA PHE A 406 20.89 -16.52 20.68
C PHE A 406 20.73 -15.46 21.79
N SER A 407 19.99 -14.38 21.51
CA SER A 407 19.72 -13.32 22.49
C SER A 407 18.83 -13.74 23.66
N ASN A 408 18.13 -14.87 23.52
CA ASN A 408 17.32 -15.46 24.59
C ASN A 408 18.03 -16.62 25.28
N SER A 409 19.20 -17.02 24.79
CA SER A 409 20.02 -18.09 25.38
C SER A 409 20.78 -17.61 26.61
N GLY A 410 21.30 -18.56 27.39
CA GLY A 410 22.15 -18.30 28.54
C GLY A 410 23.43 -17.50 28.23
N GLN A 411 23.83 -17.35 26.96
CA GLN A 411 25.01 -16.56 26.59
C GLN A 411 24.80 -15.04 26.75
N PHE A 412 23.58 -14.54 26.55
CA PHE A 412 23.26 -13.11 26.71
C PHE A 412 22.20 -12.85 27.78
N GLN A 413 21.27 -13.78 27.97
CA GLN A 413 20.15 -13.56 28.86
C GLN A 413 20.62 -13.38 30.30
N LEU A 414 20.10 -12.34 30.97
CA LEU A 414 20.41 -12.01 32.36
C LEU A 414 19.17 -11.38 33.00
N ILE A 415 18.75 -11.87 34.15
CA ILE A 415 17.71 -11.24 34.97
C ILE A 415 18.13 -11.26 36.43
N LYS A 416 18.34 -10.09 37.04
CA LYS A 416 18.78 -9.97 38.43
C LYS A 416 18.25 -8.70 39.09
N HIS A 417 18.07 -8.74 40.41
CA HIS A 417 17.78 -7.55 41.21
C HIS A 417 19.00 -6.65 41.31
N GLN A 418 18.77 -5.37 41.64
CA GLN A 418 19.84 -4.44 41.97
C GLN A 418 20.73 -5.01 43.08
N PRO A 419 22.07 -4.87 42.99
CA PRO A 419 22.96 -5.24 44.10
C PRO A 419 22.50 -4.61 45.42
N GLY A 420 22.40 -5.42 46.47
CA GLY A 420 21.90 -4.99 47.79
C GLY A 420 20.38 -5.00 47.96
N TRP A 421 19.60 -5.29 46.92
CA TRP A 421 18.14 -5.35 46.98
C TRP A 421 17.62 -6.77 46.81
N ALA A 422 16.70 -7.18 47.70
CA ALA A 422 16.02 -8.49 47.62
C ALA A 422 14.81 -8.50 46.68
N LYS A 423 14.30 -7.31 46.32
CA LYS A 423 13.17 -7.08 45.40
C LYS A 423 13.45 -5.83 44.59
N SER A 424 12.80 -5.71 43.44
CA SER A 424 12.89 -4.49 42.63
C SER A 424 11.49 -3.98 42.34
N GLN A 425 11.30 -2.66 42.45
CA GLN A 425 10.07 -1.98 42.03
C GLN A 425 10.07 -1.74 40.52
N TYR A 426 11.27 -1.58 39.94
CA TYR A 426 11.47 -1.36 38.51
C TYR A 426 12.39 -2.43 37.92
N LEU A 427 12.26 -2.67 36.61
CA LEU A 427 13.11 -3.58 35.86
C LEU A 427 13.53 -2.92 34.55
N PHE A 428 14.82 -2.61 34.44
CA PHE A 428 15.38 -2.00 33.24
C PHE A 428 15.56 -3.04 32.14
N PHE A 429 14.93 -2.78 31.00
CA PHE A 429 14.97 -3.60 29.80
C PHE A 429 15.57 -2.78 28.64
N PRO A 430 16.90 -2.81 28.43
CA PRO A 430 17.55 -2.00 27.41
C PRO A 430 17.21 -2.43 25.98
N GLY A 431 16.90 -3.71 25.79
CA GLY A 431 16.68 -4.34 24.49
C GLY A 431 17.96 -4.86 23.83
N CYS A 432 17.83 -5.96 23.11
CA CYS A 432 18.99 -6.71 22.57
C CYS A 432 19.81 -5.93 21.52
N GLN A 433 19.17 -5.06 20.73
CA GLN A 433 19.89 -4.28 19.70
C GLN A 433 20.68 -3.12 20.30
N LEU A 434 20.17 -2.46 21.35
CA LEU A 434 20.92 -1.43 22.06
C LEU A 434 22.15 -2.05 22.73
N ALA A 435 21.98 -3.19 23.40
CA ALA A 435 23.09 -3.96 24.00
C ALA A 435 24.12 -4.46 22.96
N ALA A 436 23.70 -4.73 21.73
CA ALA A 436 24.59 -5.19 20.68
C ALA A 436 25.38 -4.06 20.01
N LEU A 437 24.78 -2.88 19.87
CA LEU A 437 25.35 -1.75 19.15
C LEU A 437 26.09 -0.77 20.06
N TYR A 438 25.56 -0.53 21.26
CA TYR A 438 26.04 0.46 22.23
C TYR A 438 26.10 -0.12 23.66
N PRO A 439 26.84 -1.23 23.88
CA PRO A 439 26.94 -1.87 25.20
C PRO A 439 27.43 -0.91 26.30
N GLU A 440 28.27 0.07 25.97
CA GLU A 440 28.86 1.05 26.88
C GLU A 440 27.83 1.93 27.59
N TYR A 441 26.68 2.20 26.96
CA TYR A 441 25.63 3.03 27.57
C TYR A 441 24.77 2.25 28.57
N ILE A 442 24.75 0.91 28.50
CA ILE A 442 23.85 0.11 29.33
C ILE A 442 24.19 0.22 30.82
N GLU A 443 25.48 0.13 31.16
CA GLU A 443 25.94 0.28 32.54
C GLU A 443 25.71 1.71 33.05
N LYS A 444 26.01 2.73 32.23
CA LYS A 444 25.76 4.15 32.55
C LYS A 444 24.27 4.41 32.87
N ILE A 445 23.36 3.91 32.03
CA ILE A 445 21.91 4.06 32.23
C ILE A 445 21.46 3.30 33.48
N TYR A 446 21.92 2.06 33.67
CA TYR A 446 21.51 1.25 34.81
C TYR A 446 21.93 1.88 36.15
N THR A 447 23.16 2.39 36.24
CA THR A 447 23.66 3.11 37.41
C THR A 447 22.81 4.34 37.70
N PHE A 448 22.55 5.19 36.68
CA PHE A 448 21.68 6.36 36.83
C PHE A 448 20.28 5.98 37.37
N LEU A 449 19.65 4.96 36.79
CA LEU A 449 18.33 4.53 37.22
C LEU A 449 18.35 4.04 38.67
N GLY A 450 19.38 3.28 39.06
CA GLY A 450 19.54 2.77 40.43
C GLY A 450 19.83 3.84 41.47
N GLU A 451 20.39 4.98 41.07
CA GLU A 451 20.63 6.15 41.93
C GLU A 451 19.41 7.05 42.07
N LYS A 452 18.66 7.27 40.98
CA LYS A 452 17.53 8.21 40.95
C LYS A 452 16.20 7.60 41.39
N LEU A 453 15.98 6.30 41.16
CA LEU A 453 14.71 5.66 41.47
C LEU A 453 14.76 4.93 42.81
N THR A 454 13.71 5.11 43.62
CA THR A 454 13.54 4.39 44.90
C THR A 454 12.90 3.02 44.68
N GLY A 455 13.14 2.08 45.60
CA GLY A 455 12.53 0.74 45.55
C GLY A 455 13.30 -0.30 44.73
N GLY A 456 14.50 0.02 44.23
CA GLY A 456 15.38 -0.88 43.53
C GLY A 456 15.03 -1.10 42.05
N VAL A 457 16.07 -1.11 41.20
CA VAL A 457 15.98 -1.28 39.75
C VAL A 457 16.70 -2.57 39.34
N GLY A 458 15.95 -3.61 39.01
CA GLY A 458 16.52 -4.83 38.44
C GLY A 458 16.99 -4.61 37.00
N LEU A 459 17.79 -5.53 36.48
CA LEU A 459 18.21 -5.56 35.07
C LEU A 459 17.68 -6.81 34.37
N PHE A 460 17.14 -6.65 33.15
CA PHE A 460 16.73 -7.76 32.29
C PHE A 460 17.28 -7.63 30.87
N LEU A 461 18.30 -8.42 30.55
CA LEU A 461 18.85 -8.58 29.20
C LEU A 461 18.18 -9.76 28.51
N GLN A 462 17.42 -9.49 27.43
CA GLN A 462 16.82 -10.51 26.56
C GLN A 462 16.32 -9.83 25.26
N CYS A 463 15.98 -10.60 24.22
CA CYS A 463 15.17 -10.10 23.11
C CYS A 463 13.66 -10.20 23.42
N CYS A 464 12.88 -9.19 23.02
CA CYS A 464 11.43 -9.17 23.18
C CYS A 464 10.66 -10.10 22.20
N GLY A 465 11.37 -10.82 21.33
CA GLY A 465 10.75 -11.76 20.38
C GLY A 465 10.28 -11.15 19.05
N ALA A 466 10.52 -9.85 18.79
CA ALA A 466 10.04 -9.17 17.58
C ALA A 466 10.41 -9.87 16.25
N PRO A 467 11.60 -10.48 16.06
CA PRO A 467 11.91 -11.23 14.84
C PRO A 467 11.01 -12.46 14.59
N ALA A 468 10.57 -13.16 15.64
CA ALA A 468 9.60 -14.25 15.51
C ALA A 468 8.24 -13.73 15.03
N PHE A 469 7.78 -12.59 15.58
CA PHE A 469 6.57 -11.93 15.11
C PHE A 469 6.69 -11.51 13.64
N TRP A 470 7.75 -10.78 13.27
CA TRP A 470 7.95 -10.28 11.90
C TRP A 470 8.09 -11.38 10.84
N SER A 471 8.54 -12.57 11.23
CA SER A 471 8.68 -13.71 10.34
C SER A 471 7.39 -14.52 10.17
N GLY A 472 6.30 -14.16 10.87
CA GLY A 472 5.04 -14.89 10.89
C GLY A 472 5.05 -16.15 11.77
N ARG A 473 6.12 -16.38 12.55
CA ARG A 473 6.28 -17.56 13.42
C ARG A 473 5.58 -17.32 14.78
N LYS A 474 4.26 -17.28 14.74
CA LYS A 474 3.42 -16.92 15.90
C LYS A 474 3.64 -17.78 17.12
N GLU A 475 3.76 -19.11 16.96
CA GLU A 475 3.98 -20.03 18.09
C GLU A 475 5.30 -19.73 18.80
N LEU A 476 6.37 -19.49 18.04
CA LEU A 476 7.67 -19.12 18.59
C LEU A 476 7.63 -17.76 19.30
N PHE A 477 6.93 -16.78 18.72
CA PHE A 477 6.74 -15.47 19.35
C PHE A 477 6.00 -15.61 20.68
N GLN A 478 4.90 -16.37 20.71
CA GLN A 478 4.12 -16.61 21.92
C GLN A 478 4.91 -17.38 22.99
N ALA A 479 5.73 -18.35 22.59
CA ALA A 479 6.63 -19.05 23.51
C ALA A 479 7.64 -18.09 24.15
N SER A 480 8.27 -17.22 23.34
CA SER A 480 9.21 -16.21 23.86
C SER A 480 8.54 -15.20 24.80
N LEU A 481 7.28 -14.82 24.56
CA LEU A 481 6.53 -13.93 25.44
C LEU A 481 6.20 -14.60 26.78
N ARG A 482 5.75 -15.86 26.76
CA ARG A 482 5.46 -16.62 27.99
C ARG A 482 6.70 -16.79 28.87
N GLU A 483 7.84 -17.12 28.27
CA GLU A 483 9.10 -17.24 29.01
C GLU A 483 9.49 -15.90 29.66
N LEU A 484 9.35 -14.79 28.91
CA LEU A 484 9.65 -13.45 29.40
C LEU A 484 8.71 -13.04 30.54
N GLU A 485 7.41 -13.30 30.39
CA GLU A 485 6.40 -13.01 31.42
C GLU A 485 6.63 -13.83 32.69
N GLN A 486 6.97 -15.11 32.57
CA GLN A 486 7.30 -15.97 33.73
C GLN A 486 8.50 -15.44 34.50
N LYS A 487 9.58 -15.05 33.81
CA LYS A 487 10.78 -14.48 34.44
C LYS A 487 10.50 -13.14 35.11
N TRP A 488 9.74 -12.28 34.43
CA TRP A 488 9.30 -11.00 34.98
C TRP A 488 8.42 -11.17 36.23
N ALA A 489 7.45 -12.09 36.20
CA ALA A 489 6.61 -12.41 37.36
C ALA A 489 7.46 -12.98 38.53
N GLY A 490 8.48 -13.80 38.22
CA GLY A 490 9.45 -14.30 39.19
C GLY A 490 10.24 -13.20 39.92
N MET A 491 10.39 -12.01 39.31
CA MET A 491 11.00 -10.83 39.93
C MET A 491 10.01 -10.04 40.82
N GLY A 492 8.77 -10.51 41.00
CA GLY A 492 7.73 -9.81 41.75
C GLY A 492 6.95 -8.78 40.92
N SER A 493 6.88 -8.97 39.60
CA SER A 493 6.14 -8.10 38.66
C SER A 493 6.49 -6.60 38.73
N PRO A 494 7.79 -6.22 38.70
CA PRO A 494 8.22 -4.81 38.69
C PRO A 494 7.73 -4.05 37.45
N ARG A 495 7.63 -2.73 37.54
CA ARG A 495 7.36 -1.90 36.35
C ARG A 495 8.54 -1.95 35.38
N ILE A 496 8.28 -2.17 34.09
CA ILE A 496 9.34 -2.23 33.08
C ILE A 496 9.78 -0.83 32.66
N ILE A 497 11.08 -0.57 32.62
CA ILE A 497 11.67 0.63 31.99
C ILE A 497 12.30 0.20 30.67
N ALA A 498 11.74 0.61 29.54
CA ALA A 498 12.20 0.24 28.21
C ALA A 498 13.01 1.36 27.54
N ALA A 499 14.24 1.06 27.10
CA ALA A 499 15.02 1.98 26.25
C ALA A 499 14.75 1.76 24.76
N CYS A 500 14.45 0.51 24.36
CA CYS A 500 14.17 0.16 22.98
C CYS A 500 12.69 0.39 22.62
N SER A 501 12.44 1.26 21.64
CA SER A 501 11.09 1.57 21.15
C SER A 501 10.33 0.33 20.65
N THR A 502 11.01 -0.63 20.03
CA THR A 502 10.39 -1.91 19.61
C THR A 502 9.97 -2.76 20.81
N CYS A 503 10.79 -2.83 21.87
CA CYS A 503 10.45 -3.60 23.07
C CYS A 503 9.26 -2.96 23.78
N LEU A 504 9.24 -1.62 23.90
CA LEU A 504 8.10 -0.86 24.43
C LEU A 504 6.81 -1.20 23.66
N HIS A 505 6.85 -1.15 22.32
CA HIS A 505 5.69 -1.49 21.49
C HIS A 505 5.23 -2.94 21.70
N VAL A 506 6.15 -3.91 21.72
CA VAL A 506 5.83 -5.32 21.93
C VAL A 506 5.16 -5.55 23.29
N PHE A 507 5.71 -4.98 24.36
CA PHE A 507 5.16 -5.16 25.71
C PHE A 507 3.81 -4.48 25.89
N LYS A 508 3.66 -3.21 25.46
CA LYS A 508 2.36 -2.54 25.54
C LYS A 508 1.25 -3.27 24.79
N LYS A 509 1.57 -3.85 23.63
CA LYS A 509 0.59 -4.56 22.80
C LYS A 509 0.24 -5.96 23.32
N ASN A 510 1.19 -6.68 23.91
CA ASN A 510 1.01 -8.10 24.23
C ASN A 510 0.98 -8.42 25.73
N ILE A 511 1.59 -7.59 26.59
CA ILE A 511 1.66 -7.78 28.04
C ILE A 511 1.47 -6.43 28.76
N PRO A 512 0.31 -5.77 28.61
CA PRO A 512 0.08 -4.42 29.17
C PRO A 512 0.13 -4.38 30.70
N SER A 513 -0.07 -5.52 31.37
CA SER A 513 0.03 -5.69 32.83
C SER A 513 1.41 -5.36 33.39
N MET A 514 2.47 -5.33 32.56
CA MET A 514 3.84 -5.02 32.98
C MET A 514 4.07 -3.57 33.44
N GLY A 515 3.14 -2.64 33.17
CA GLY A 515 3.30 -1.23 33.53
C GLY A 515 4.56 -0.60 32.93
N ILE A 516 4.55 -0.34 31.62
CA ILE A 516 5.73 0.03 30.84
C ILE A 516 5.99 1.55 30.94
N LEU A 517 7.21 1.91 31.30
CA LEU A 517 7.77 3.25 31.29
C LEU A 517 8.80 3.40 30.16
N SER A 518 8.82 4.55 29.50
CA SER A 518 9.90 4.91 28.58
C SER A 518 11.11 5.43 29.34
N LEU A 519 12.31 5.02 28.94
CA LEU A 519 13.56 5.62 29.43
C LEU A 519 13.57 7.14 29.20
N TRP A 520 13.05 7.60 28.05
CA TRP A 520 13.10 9.00 27.64
C TRP A 520 12.24 9.90 28.53
N GLU A 521 11.09 9.41 29.00
CA GLU A 521 10.24 10.14 29.95
C GLU A 521 10.94 10.26 31.33
N ILE A 522 11.65 9.22 31.77
CA ILE A 522 12.40 9.25 33.02
C ILE A 522 13.58 10.22 32.93
N PHE A 523 14.33 10.16 31.82
CA PHE A 523 15.44 11.07 31.56
C PHE A 523 14.97 12.52 31.55
N GLU A 524 13.89 12.81 30.82
CA GLU A 524 13.32 14.15 30.74
C GLU A 524 13.01 14.73 32.13
N GLN A 525 12.56 13.91 33.08
CA GLN A 525 12.17 14.37 34.42
C GLN A 525 13.30 14.41 35.45
N SER A 526 14.28 13.51 35.33
CA SER A 526 15.20 13.19 36.44
C SER A 526 16.68 13.23 36.08
N PHE A 527 17.01 13.39 34.79
CA PHE A 527 18.40 13.44 34.34
C PHE A 527 18.92 14.87 34.38
N ASP A 528 20.10 15.03 34.96
CA ASP A 528 20.82 16.30 35.02
C ASP A 528 21.60 16.46 33.71
N PHE A 529 21.01 17.16 32.74
CA PHE A 529 21.59 17.31 31.41
C PHE A 529 22.79 18.28 31.42
N PRO A 530 23.86 17.98 30.67
CA PRO A 530 24.98 18.90 30.52
C PRO A 530 24.51 20.17 29.78
N ASP A 531 25.01 21.33 30.22
CA ASP A 531 24.83 22.60 29.53
C ASP A 531 25.84 22.70 28.38
N ILE A 532 25.35 22.66 27.15
CA ILE A 532 26.19 22.62 25.95
C ILE A 532 26.31 24.04 25.39
N LYS A 533 27.50 24.62 25.57
CA LYS A 533 27.79 26.00 25.13
C LYS A 533 27.90 26.14 23.61
N GLU A 534 28.41 25.10 22.94
CA GLU A 534 28.63 25.06 21.49
C GLU A 534 28.07 23.76 20.92
N PRO A 535 26.76 23.71 20.60
CA PRO A 535 26.14 22.50 20.10
C PRO A 535 26.67 22.19 18.69
N HIS A 536 27.35 21.06 18.55
CA HIS A 536 27.65 20.45 17.26
C HIS A 536 26.84 19.16 17.10
N PRO A 537 26.16 18.95 15.96
CA PRO A 537 26.04 19.84 14.80
C PRO A 537 25.10 21.04 15.06
N GLU A 538 25.22 22.09 14.23
CA GLU A 538 24.48 23.37 14.39
C GLU A 538 22.96 23.26 14.29
N ILE A 539 22.43 22.21 13.64
CA ILE A 539 20.99 21.91 13.63
C ILE A 539 20.77 20.43 13.32
N LEU A 540 19.85 19.80 14.07
CA LEU A 540 19.47 18.40 13.89
C LEU A 540 18.09 18.26 13.24
N SER A 541 17.92 17.22 12.42
CA SER A 541 16.60 16.78 11.94
C SER A 541 16.12 15.55 12.72
N VAL A 542 14.99 15.66 13.41
CA VAL A 542 14.50 14.58 14.29
C VAL A 542 13.82 13.46 13.49
N HIS A 543 14.33 12.24 13.62
CA HIS A 543 13.74 11.01 13.10
C HIS A 543 13.11 10.17 14.22
N ASP A 544 11.78 10.23 14.32
CA ASP A 544 11.00 9.37 15.21
C ASP A 544 10.99 7.92 14.70
N PRO A 545 11.29 6.92 15.55
CA PRO A 545 11.08 5.51 15.24
C PRO A 545 9.60 5.21 14.97
N CYS A 546 9.32 4.39 13.95
CA CYS A 546 7.94 4.06 13.60
C CYS A 546 7.16 3.31 14.70
N THR A 547 7.85 2.70 15.67
CA THR A 547 7.26 1.99 16.81
C THR A 547 6.79 2.91 17.94
N THR A 548 7.17 4.20 17.94
CA THR A 548 6.69 5.24 18.86
C THR A 548 5.69 6.18 18.21
N ARG A 549 5.15 5.81 17.04
CA ARG A 549 4.18 6.60 16.25
C ARG A 549 2.99 7.08 17.07
N ASP A 550 2.44 6.20 17.90
CA ASP A 550 1.26 6.45 18.74
C ASP A 550 1.65 6.81 20.19
N GLU A 551 2.87 7.32 20.40
CA GLU A 551 3.44 7.66 21.71
C GLU A 551 3.88 9.14 21.75
N PRO A 552 2.94 10.11 21.67
CA PRO A 552 3.26 11.53 21.62
C PRO A 552 4.08 11.99 22.83
N GLN A 553 3.84 11.43 24.01
CA GLN A 553 4.59 11.76 25.22
C GLN A 553 6.08 11.38 25.12
N ILE A 554 6.42 10.28 24.42
CA ILE A 554 7.81 9.91 24.18
C ILE A 554 8.44 10.84 23.14
N GLN A 555 7.69 11.14 22.08
CA GLN A 555 8.11 12.07 21.03
C GLN A 555 8.42 13.45 21.63
N ASP A 556 7.54 13.95 22.50
CA ASP A 556 7.68 15.25 23.15
C ASP A 556 8.78 15.23 24.22
N ALA A 557 8.96 14.12 24.95
CA ALA A 557 10.08 13.97 25.88
C ALA A 557 11.45 14.11 25.20
N VAL A 558 11.64 13.47 24.03
CA VAL A 558 12.88 13.59 23.24
C VAL A 558 13.16 15.05 22.86
N ARG A 559 12.12 15.79 22.45
CA ARG A 559 12.24 17.20 22.06
C ARG A 559 12.52 18.10 23.27
N SER A 560 11.88 17.82 24.41
CA SER A 560 12.16 18.49 25.69
C SER A 560 13.62 18.29 26.11
N ILE A 561 14.14 17.07 25.99
CA ILE A 561 15.55 16.78 26.29
C ILE A 561 16.48 17.63 25.41
N LEU A 562 16.23 17.69 24.09
CA LEU A 562 17.04 18.52 23.20
C LEU A 562 17.00 20.00 23.57
N HIS A 563 15.83 20.53 23.91
CA HIS A 563 15.69 21.90 24.39
C HIS A 563 16.47 22.15 25.68
N LYS A 564 16.42 21.23 26.66
CA LYS A 564 17.17 21.33 27.92
C LYS A 564 18.69 21.28 27.71
N MET A 565 19.15 20.53 26.70
CA MET A 565 20.56 20.43 26.34
C MET A 565 21.04 21.57 25.41
N GLY A 566 20.15 22.45 24.96
CA GLY A 566 20.50 23.56 24.07
C GLY A 566 20.72 23.18 22.60
N TYR A 567 20.31 21.98 22.17
CA TYR A 567 20.44 21.57 20.76
C TYR A 567 19.30 22.14 19.90
N PRO A 568 19.60 22.98 18.89
CA PRO A 568 18.62 23.37 17.89
C PRO A 568 18.23 22.19 16.99
N PHE A 569 16.94 22.08 16.68
CA PHE A 569 16.44 21.02 15.81
C PHE A 569 15.24 21.46 14.97
N GLN A 570 14.96 20.70 13.92
CA GLN A 570 13.77 20.83 13.09
C GLN A 570 13.09 19.48 12.85
N GLU A 571 11.83 19.55 12.43
CA GLU A 571 11.04 18.39 12.07
C GLU A 571 11.23 18.01 10.61
N LEU A 572 11.31 16.71 10.33
CA LEU A 572 11.21 16.18 8.99
C LEU A 572 9.76 16.27 8.48
N SER A 573 9.55 16.36 7.16
CA SER A 573 8.22 16.48 6.55
C SER A 573 7.27 15.34 6.96
N TYR A 574 7.82 14.14 7.12
CA TYR A 574 7.20 12.99 7.77
C TYR A 574 7.86 12.78 9.14
N SER A 575 7.26 13.33 10.18
CA SER A 575 7.65 13.19 11.59
C SER A 575 6.49 12.69 12.46
N LYS A 576 6.76 12.42 13.75
CA LYS A 576 5.75 12.01 14.75
C LYS A 576 4.86 10.86 14.25
N GLU A 577 3.55 11.01 14.34
CA GLU A 577 2.57 10.01 13.89
C GLU A 577 2.61 9.70 12.38
N LYS A 578 3.29 10.51 11.57
CA LYS A 578 3.50 10.29 10.14
C LYS A 578 4.91 9.80 9.82
N THR A 579 5.79 9.56 10.79
CA THR A 579 7.17 9.15 10.51
C THR A 579 7.27 7.96 9.53
N LYS A 580 8.25 8.02 8.63
CA LYS A 580 8.59 6.95 7.68
C LYS A 580 9.50 5.91 8.34
N CYS A 581 9.47 4.68 7.84
CA CYS A 581 10.34 3.62 8.37
C CYS A 581 11.76 3.69 7.79
N CYS A 582 12.77 3.32 8.58
CA CYS A 582 14.16 3.14 8.13
C CYS A 582 14.39 1.88 7.26
N GLY A 583 13.37 1.02 7.10
CA GLY A 583 13.47 -0.20 6.29
C GLY A 583 13.97 -1.45 7.00
N TYR A 584 14.31 -1.38 8.29
CA TYR A 584 14.79 -2.54 9.06
C TYR A 584 13.66 -3.47 9.55
N GLY A 585 12.61 -2.89 10.15
CA GLY A 585 11.51 -3.64 10.74
C GLY A 585 10.83 -4.57 9.73
N GLY A 586 10.13 -5.60 10.21
CA GLY A 586 9.50 -6.58 9.32
C GLY A 586 10.49 -7.44 8.52
N LEU A 587 11.79 -7.38 8.83
CA LEU A 587 12.86 -8.15 8.20
C LEU A 587 13.03 -7.89 6.69
N VAL A 588 12.60 -6.71 6.20
CA VAL A 588 12.59 -6.39 4.77
C VAL A 588 14.00 -6.38 4.17
N SER A 589 15.02 -6.00 4.94
CA SER A 589 16.41 -6.03 4.47
C SER A 589 16.95 -7.43 4.20
N TYR A 590 16.41 -8.45 4.88
CA TYR A 590 16.72 -9.86 4.64
C TYR A 590 15.90 -10.44 3.47
N ALA A 591 14.67 -9.95 3.28
CA ALA A 591 13.76 -10.46 2.26
C ALA A 591 13.84 -9.78 0.89
N ASN A 592 14.09 -8.48 0.86
CA ASN A 592 14.08 -7.67 -0.35
C ASN A 592 14.95 -6.41 -0.16
N LYS A 593 16.26 -6.63 -0.17
CA LYS A 593 17.30 -5.59 -0.01
C LYS A 593 17.06 -4.35 -0.89
N LYS A 594 16.67 -4.53 -2.17
CA LYS A 594 16.38 -3.41 -3.09
C LYS A 594 15.28 -2.48 -2.57
N ILE A 595 14.22 -3.02 -1.96
CA ILE A 595 13.14 -2.20 -1.40
C ILE A 595 13.58 -1.55 -0.08
N ALA A 596 14.28 -2.28 0.79
CA ALA A 596 14.83 -1.72 2.02
C ALA A 596 15.80 -0.57 1.73
N ASP A 597 16.69 -0.74 0.75
CA ASP A 597 17.60 0.30 0.27
C ASP A 597 16.81 1.50 -0.29
N GLY A 598 15.76 1.26 -1.06
CA GLY A 598 14.88 2.35 -1.51
C GLY A 598 14.22 3.12 -0.36
N MET A 599 13.78 2.44 0.71
CA MET A 599 13.14 3.09 1.87
C MET A 599 14.11 4.01 2.61
N ILE A 600 15.32 3.52 2.88
CA ILE A 600 16.32 4.30 3.59
C ILE A 600 16.85 5.46 2.73
N GLN A 601 17.03 5.26 1.42
CA GLN A 601 17.42 6.33 0.50
C GLN A 601 16.39 7.47 0.46
N GLU A 602 15.10 7.14 0.38
CA GLU A 602 14.03 8.14 0.45
C GLU A 602 14.01 8.86 1.81
N ARG A 603 14.41 8.17 2.88
CA ARG A 603 14.45 8.77 4.21
C ARG A 603 15.63 9.73 4.38
N ILE A 604 16.83 9.37 3.92
CA ILE A 604 18.01 10.23 4.08
C ILE A 604 17.94 11.49 3.22
N SER A 605 17.20 11.46 2.10
CA SER A 605 17.06 12.58 1.17
C SER A 605 16.07 13.65 1.63
N GLU A 606 15.44 13.50 2.80
CA GLU A 606 14.37 14.40 3.26
C GLU A 606 14.90 15.70 3.90
N SER A 607 16.17 15.73 4.27
CA SER A 607 16.84 16.92 4.78
C SER A 607 18.35 16.74 4.67
N ASP A 608 19.08 17.82 4.43
CA ASP A 608 20.54 17.81 4.35
C ASP A 608 21.21 17.78 5.73
N HIS A 609 20.54 18.27 6.79
CA HIS A 609 21.07 18.28 8.15
C HIS A 609 21.25 16.89 8.75
N ASP A 610 22.17 16.76 9.70
CA ASP A 610 22.40 15.54 10.47
C ASP A 610 21.14 15.08 11.20
N TYR A 611 20.97 13.77 11.35
CA TYR A 611 19.76 13.22 11.95
C TYR A 611 19.97 12.91 13.42
N LEU A 612 18.88 12.98 14.17
CA LEU A 612 18.79 12.46 15.53
C LEU A 612 17.71 11.38 15.58
N THR A 613 17.98 10.28 16.28
CA THR A 613 16.94 9.30 16.62
C THR A 613 17.18 8.68 17.99
N TYR A 614 16.17 8.01 18.52
CA TYR A 614 16.19 7.32 19.81
C TYR A 614 15.87 5.82 19.65
N CYS A 615 16.15 5.30 18.44
CA CYS A 615 16.20 3.88 18.15
C CYS A 615 17.58 3.52 17.61
N ALA A 616 18.32 2.70 18.36
CA ALA A 616 19.65 2.21 18.00
C ALA A 616 19.72 1.64 16.57
N VAL A 617 18.66 0.95 16.13
CA VAL A 617 18.60 0.35 14.79
C VAL A 617 18.34 1.40 13.71
N CYS A 618 17.49 2.40 13.96
CA CYS A 618 17.29 3.49 13.00
C CYS A 618 18.59 4.26 12.78
N ARG A 619 19.28 4.59 13.89
CA ARG A 619 20.58 5.28 13.89
C ARG A 619 21.56 4.52 13.00
N GLU A 620 21.73 3.24 13.28
CA GLU A 620 22.63 2.35 12.55
C GLU A 620 22.32 2.32 11.05
N TYR A 621 21.06 2.10 10.67
CA TYR A 621 20.67 2.00 9.26
C TYR A 621 20.88 3.30 8.48
N LEU A 622 20.64 4.45 9.11
CA LEU A 622 20.84 5.77 8.49
C LEU A 622 22.34 6.07 8.33
N ALA A 623 23.12 5.89 9.39
CA ALA A 623 24.58 6.10 9.38
C ALA A 623 25.28 5.20 8.36
N GLN A 624 24.90 3.92 8.30
CA GLN A 624 25.46 2.97 7.32
C GLN A 624 25.25 3.41 5.87
N LYS A 625 24.18 4.15 5.58
CA LYS A 625 23.86 4.65 4.24
C LYS A 625 24.38 6.06 3.97
N GLY A 626 25.30 6.54 4.82
CA GLY A 626 26.01 7.79 4.63
C GLY A 626 25.29 9.02 5.18
N LYS A 627 24.24 8.85 6.00
CA LYS A 627 23.58 9.96 6.69
C LYS A 627 24.10 10.06 8.11
N PRO A 628 24.92 11.06 8.47
CA PRO A 628 25.36 11.24 9.85
C PRO A 628 24.14 11.30 10.77
N THR A 629 24.10 10.38 11.74
CA THR A 629 22.93 10.20 12.59
C THR A 629 23.37 9.93 14.01
N TYR A 630 22.93 10.78 14.94
CA TYR A 630 23.14 10.62 16.37
C TYR A 630 22.03 9.75 16.96
N HIS A 631 22.40 8.86 17.88
CA HIS A 631 21.45 8.40 18.88
C HIS A 631 21.32 9.47 19.96
N LEU A 632 20.15 9.60 20.60
CA LEU A 632 19.99 10.54 21.72
C LEU A 632 20.98 10.29 22.86
N LEU A 633 21.43 9.05 23.05
CA LEU A 633 22.46 8.71 24.03
C LEU A 633 23.85 9.25 23.68
N ASP A 634 24.17 9.35 22.38
CA ASP A 634 25.44 9.91 21.90
C ASP A 634 25.54 11.39 22.35
N LEU A 635 24.41 12.11 22.32
CA LEU A 635 24.35 13.49 22.82
C LEU A 635 24.43 13.54 24.35
N ILE A 636 23.69 12.69 25.05
CA ILE A 636 23.59 12.72 26.52
C ILE A 636 24.91 12.37 27.19
N TYR A 637 25.62 11.34 26.70
CA TYR A 637 26.81 10.81 27.37
C TYR A 637 28.13 11.21 26.73
N ASP A 638 28.15 11.50 25.44
CA ASP A 638 29.38 11.75 24.69
C ASP A 638 29.37 13.13 23.99
N GLN A 639 28.44 14.01 24.38
CA GLN A 639 28.35 15.42 23.94
C GLN A 639 28.29 15.63 22.41
N GLY A 640 27.82 14.63 21.66
CA GLY A 640 27.66 14.75 20.21
C GLY A 640 28.96 14.69 19.41
N ASP A 641 29.93 13.89 19.87
CA ASP A 641 31.13 13.55 19.09
C ASP A 641 30.78 13.16 17.63
N GLN A 642 31.29 13.94 16.67
CA GLN A 642 31.03 13.75 15.24
C GLN A 642 31.54 12.41 14.72
N GLU A 643 32.58 11.82 15.33
CA GLU A 643 33.06 10.49 14.96
C GLU A 643 31.96 9.44 15.20
N GLN A 644 31.14 9.62 16.24
CA GLN A 644 30.04 8.72 16.52
C GLN A 644 28.98 8.77 15.42
N ALA A 645 28.54 9.95 14.98
CA ALA A 645 27.49 10.08 13.97
C ALA A 645 27.78 9.37 12.64
N GLY A 646 29.06 9.32 12.25
CA GLY A 646 29.55 8.63 11.05
C GLY A 646 29.99 7.17 11.27
N LYS A 647 30.08 6.71 12.53
CA LYS A 647 30.59 5.37 12.87
C LYS A 647 29.74 4.28 12.23
N LYS A 648 30.40 3.43 11.44
CA LYS A 648 29.78 2.35 10.67
C LYS A 648 29.41 1.13 11.54
N LYS A 649 28.49 0.34 10.98
CA LYS A 649 27.93 -0.91 11.50
C LYS A 649 28.91 -1.85 12.19
N ALA A 650 28.59 -2.22 13.43
CA ALA A 650 29.11 -3.45 14.02
C ALA A 650 28.59 -4.66 13.22
N GLY A 651 29.50 -5.47 12.67
CA GLY A 651 29.15 -6.70 11.97
C GLY A 651 28.30 -7.66 12.82
N TYR A 652 27.60 -8.61 12.20
CA TYR A 652 26.69 -9.50 12.93
C TYR A 652 27.41 -10.35 13.98
N SER A 653 28.62 -10.80 13.69
CA SER A 653 29.48 -11.51 14.65
C SER A 653 29.82 -10.60 15.84
N GLN A 654 30.24 -9.37 15.57
CA GLN A 654 30.56 -8.38 16.60
C GLN A 654 29.35 -8.08 17.50
N LYS A 655 28.14 -8.00 16.92
CA LYS A 655 26.90 -7.78 17.68
C LYS A 655 26.61 -8.90 18.68
N ARG A 656 26.91 -10.16 18.33
CA ARG A 656 26.79 -11.28 19.28
C ARG A 656 27.84 -11.20 20.37
N GLU A 657 29.09 -10.93 19.99
CA GLU A 657 30.19 -10.77 20.94
C GLU A 657 29.93 -9.63 21.93
N ASN A 658 29.48 -8.46 21.45
CA ASN A 658 29.15 -7.30 22.29
C ASN A 658 28.12 -7.65 23.37
N ARG A 659 27.08 -8.42 23.01
CA ARG A 659 26.05 -8.88 23.96
C ARG A 659 26.65 -9.79 25.04
N VAL A 660 27.48 -10.77 24.66
CA VAL A 660 28.15 -11.68 25.61
C VAL A 660 29.12 -10.91 26.51
N ARG A 661 29.94 -10.04 25.93
CA ARG A 661 30.90 -9.20 26.63
C ARG A 661 30.20 -8.28 27.63
N LEU A 662 29.09 -7.66 27.25
CA LEU A 662 28.29 -6.82 28.12
C LEU A 662 27.78 -7.61 29.33
N LYS A 663 27.17 -8.79 29.13
CA LYS A 663 26.71 -9.63 30.25
C LYS A 663 27.88 -9.97 31.19
N LYS A 664 29.03 -10.38 30.63
CA LYS A 664 30.23 -10.71 31.41
C LYS A 664 30.74 -9.52 32.23
N GLN A 665 30.78 -8.32 31.64
CA GLN A 665 31.19 -7.09 32.31
C GLN A 665 30.22 -6.72 33.43
N LEU A 666 28.91 -6.74 33.19
CA LEU A 666 27.91 -6.39 34.19
C LEU A 666 27.90 -7.38 35.36
N LEU A 667 28.01 -8.70 35.10
CA LEU A 667 28.13 -9.70 36.17
C LEU A 667 29.35 -9.45 37.05
N LYS A 668 30.50 -9.15 36.44
CA LYS A 668 31.75 -8.85 37.15
C LYS A 668 31.65 -7.54 37.95
N ASN A 669 31.22 -6.46 37.31
CA ASN A 669 31.27 -5.11 37.88
C ASN A 669 30.18 -4.90 38.95
N LEU A 670 28.97 -5.40 38.72
CA LEU A 670 27.81 -5.11 39.57
C LEU A 670 27.52 -6.22 40.58
N TRP A 671 27.65 -7.49 40.19
CA TRP A 671 27.32 -8.64 41.06
C TRP A 671 28.55 -9.42 41.56
N ARG A 672 29.77 -9.09 41.10
CA ARG A 672 31.02 -9.81 41.41
C ARG A 672 30.96 -11.30 41.07
N GLU A 673 30.19 -11.65 40.04
CA GLU A 673 30.03 -13.00 39.53
C GLU A 673 30.90 -13.22 38.29
N SER A 674 31.44 -14.43 38.14
CA SER A 674 32.07 -14.87 36.89
C SER A 674 31.06 -15.59 36.01
N MET A 675 31.24 -15.48 34.70
CA MET A 675 30.50 -16.26 33.72
C MET A 675 31.45 -17.30 33.13
N GLU A 676 31.12 -18.58 33.25
CA GLU A 676 31.82 -19.66 32.53
C GLU A 676 31.66 -19.44 31.02
N SER A 677 32.75 -19.63 30.26
CA SER A 677 32.67 -19.54 28.80
C SER A 677 31.87 -20.73 28.27
N LEU A 678 30.66 -20.47 27.80
CA LEU A 678 29.86 -21.44 27.08
C LEU A 678 30.51 -21.66 25.71
N GLU A 679 31.35 -22.69 25.61
CA GLU A 679 31.92 -23.29 24.38
C GLU A 679 32.10 -22.30 23.22
N GLU A 680 33.10 -21.42 23.34
CA GLU A 680 33.85 -21.05 22.14
C GLU A 680 34.55 -22.32 21.66
N SER A 681 34.68 -22.52 20.35
CA SER A 681 35.64 -23.48 19.78
C SER A 681 37.03 -23.13 20.31
N GLN A 682 37.36 -23.61 21.50
CA GLN A 682 38.48 -23.15 22.31
C GLN A 682 39.76 -23.51 21.57
N GLY A 683 40.44 -22.49 21.06
CA GLY A 683 41.76 -22.61 20.44
C GLY A 683 41.82 -22.29 18.95
N ILE A 684 40.69 -22.11 18.24
CA ILE A 684 40.74 -21.76 16.80
C ILE A 684 40.74 -20.24 16.64
N GLU A 685 41.85 -19.71 16.14
CA GLU A 685 41.98 -18.35 15.65
C GLU A 685 41.84 -18.34 14.13
N ILE A 686 41.19 -17.29 13.61
CA ILE A 686 41.03 -17.14 12.16
C ILE A 686 41.51 -15.77 11.72
N ILE A 687 42.17 -15.73 10.56
CA ILE A 687 42.56 -14.51 9.87
C ILE A 687 41.61 -14.33 8.68
N LEU A 688 41.04 -13.14 8.58
CA LEU A 688 40.11 -12.74 7.52
C LEU A 688 40.65 -11.46 6.88
N ASP A 689 40.72 -11.43 5.55
CA ASP A 689 40.89 -10.16 4.84
C ASP A 689 39.56 -9.37 4.77
N GLU A 690 39.64 -8.12 4.31
CA GLU A 690 38.47 -7.23 4.23
C GLU A 690 37.38 -7.73 3.26
N ASP A 691 37.75 -8.40 2.17
CA ASP A 691 36.81 -8.87 1.17
C ASP A 691 36.07 -10.12 1.64
N VAL A 692 36.76 -11.03 2.33
CA VAL A 692 36.16 -12.18 3.03
C VAL A 692 35.24 -11.68 4.13
N GLN A 693 35.66 -10.71 4.94
CA GLN A 693 34.82 -10.14 5.99
C GLN A 693 33.55 -9.50 5.40
N ARG A 694 33.66 -8.79 4.27
CA ARG A 694 32.51 -8.24 3.54
C ARG A 694 31.60 -9.35 3.02
N ASN A 695 32.17 -10.42 2.46
CA ASN A 695 31.43 -11.57 1.96
C ASN A 695 30.63 -12.29 3.06
N LEU A 696 31.21 -12.47 4.25
CA LEU A 696 30.53 -13.04 5.41
C LEU A 696 29.33 -12.19 5.82
N GLU A 697 29.49 -10.87 5.89
CA GLU A 697 28.38 -9.94 6.21
C GLU A 697 27.26 -9.97 5.16
N GLU A 698 27.61 -10.05 3.88
CA GLU A 698 26.64 -10.13 2.78
C GLU A 698 25.88 -11.46 2.76
N ARG A 699 26.56 -12.55 3.13
CA ARG A 699 26.01 -13.91 3.17
C ARG A 699 25.39 -14.30 4.51
N LEU A 700 25.42 -13.39 5.49
CA LEU A 700 24.90 -13.62 6.84
C LEU A 700 25.57 -14.80 7.55
N ILE A 701 26.88 -14.96 7.36
CA ILE A 701 27.67 -16.05 7.97
C ILE A 701 28.44 -15.46 9.16
N LEU A 702 28.34 -16.11 10.32
CA LEU A 702 29.03 -15.65 11.53
C LEU A 702 30.43 -16.24 11.61
N ILE A 703 31.35 -15.51 12.26
CA ILE A 703 32.69 -16.00 12.59
C ILE A 703 32.60 -17.31 13.41
N SER A 704 31.61 -17.42 14.30
CA SER A 704 31.36 -18.66 15.06
C SER A 704 30.98 -19.83 14.16
N ASP A 705 30.30 -19.59 13.04
CA ASP A 705 29.93 -20.66 12.11
C ASP A 705 31.17 -21.13 11.35
N ILE A 706 32.03 -20.19 10.92
CA ILE A 706 33.32 -20.50 10.29
C ILE A 706 34.20 -21.34 11.21
N LYS A 707 34.35 -20.93 12.47
CA LYS A 707 35.16 -21.67 13.45
C LYS A 707 34.63 -23.08 13.69
N LYS A 708 33.30 -23.27 13.72
CA LYS A 708 32.68 -24.60 13.84
C LYS A 708 32.94 -25.49 12.64
N VAL A 709 32.91 -24.93 11.43
CA VAL A 709 33.23 -25.69 10.20
C VAL A 709 34.68 -26.17 10.23
N ILE A 710 35.62 -25.29 10.58
CA ILE A 710 37.04 -25.64 10.70
C ILE A 710 37.23 -26.67 11.81
N ASP A 711 36.69 -26.43 13.01
CA ASP A 711 36.79 -27.37 14.15
C ASP A 711 36.27 -28.76 13.79
N HIS A 712 35.11 -28.82 13.13
CA HIS A 712 34.52 -30.07 12.69
C HIS A 712 35.42 -30.77 11.67
N GLY A 713 35.81 -30.08 10.58
CA GLY A 713 36.65 -30.67 9.53
C GLY A 713 38.02 -31.12 10.02
N GLU A 714 38.63 -30.40 10.98
CA GLU A 714 39.89 -30.78 11.60
C GLU A 714 39.77 -31.99 12.53
N LYS A 715 38.65 -32.13 13.27
CA LYS A 715 38.40 -33.26 14.17
C LYS A 715 37.95 -34.53 13.47
N THR A 716 37.09 -34.42 12.46
CA THR A 716 36.49 -35.58 11.79
C THR A 716 37.25 -36.00 10.54
N GLY A 717 38.08 -35.11 9.98
CA GLY A 717 38.71 -35.31 8.68
C GLY A 717 37.76 -35.10 7.50
N TYR A 718 36.52 -34.64 7.70
CA TYR A 718 35.59 -34.28 6.63
C TYR A 718 35.97 -32.95 5.96
N LYS A 719 37.12 -32.96 5.28
CA LYS A 719 37.69 -31.86 4.53
C LYS A 719 38.36 -32.36 3.25
N ILE A 720 38.36 -31.55 2.21
CA ILE A 720 38.92 -31.87 0.89
C ILE A 720 40.06 -30.89 0.60
N LEU A 721 41.19 -31.39 0.11
CA LEU A 721 42.28 -30.54 -0.40
C LEU A 721 41.99 -30.19 -1.87
N ASP A 722 41.94 -28.90 -2.18
CA ASP A 722 41.87 -28.41 -3.54
C ASP A 722 43.27 -28.46 -4.18
N PRO A 723 43.48 -29.26 -5.25
CA PRO A 723 44.80 -29.42 -5.87
C PRO A 723 45.28 -28.19 -6.64
N GLU A 724 44.40 -27.26 -7.02
CA GLU A 724 44.77 -26.05 -7.76
C GLU A 724 45.26 -24.94 -6.82
N THR A 725 44.57 -24.76 -5.69
CA THR A 725 44.85 -23.70 -4.72
C THR A 725 45.67 -24.17 -3.52
N ASN A 726 45.74 -25.49 -3.29
CA ASN A 726 46.29 -26.12 -2.10
C ASN A 726 45.55 -25.72 -0.80
N HIS A 727 44.28 -25.29 -0.91
CA HIS A 727 43.42 -24.94 0.21
C HIS A 727 42.61 -26.13 0.72
N LEU A 728 42.25 -26.12 1.99
CA LEU A 728 41.32 -27.08 2.59
C LEU A 728 39.90 -26.54 2.50
N ILE A 729 38.96 -27.39 2.09
CA ILE A 729 37.53 -27.09 2.03
C ILE A 729 36.80 -28.02 2.98
N ALA A 730 36.19 -27.47 4.03
CA ALA A 730 35.38 -28.20 4.99
C ALA A 730 33.93 -27.70 4.97
N HIS A 731 33.03 -28.51 5.53
CA HIS A 731 31.64 -28.12 5.72
C HIS A 731 31.10 -28.56 7.07
N TYR A 732 30.04 -27.90 7.51
CA TYR A 732 29.32 -28.28 8.72
C TYR A 732 27.87 -27.79 8.63
N GLN A 733 26.93 -28.66 9.00
CA GLN A 733 25.50 -28.35 9.02
C GLN A 733 24.98 -28.34 10.47
N PRO A 734 24.98 -27.18 11.15
CA PRO A 734 24.48 -27.10 12.53
C PRO A 734 22.95 -27.20 12.64
N ASP A 735 22.21 -26.82 11.58
CA ASP A 735 20.74 -26.82 11.56
C ASP A 735 20.24 -26.88 10.09
N LEU A 736 19.42 -25.92 9.64
CA LEU A 736 18.85 -25.89 8.29
C LEU A 736 19.87 -25.52 7.19
N ILE A 737 20.98 -24.87 7.56
CA ILE A 737 21.97 -24.33 6.63
C ILE A 737 23.27 -25.09 6.78
N THR A 738 23.83 -25.54 5.66
CA THR A 738 25.18 -26.08 5.57
C THR A 738 26.14 -24.96 5.21
N TYR A 739 27.17 -24.77 6.03
CA TYR A 739 28.23 -23.80 5.81
C TYR A 739 29.45 -24.49 5.25
N TRP A 740 30.14 -23.82 4.34
CA TRP A 740 31.38 -24.25 3.72
C TRP A 740 32.45 -23.21 3.93
N VAL A 741 33.66 -23.66 4.22
CA VAL A 741 34.81 -22.80 4.45
C VAL A 741 36.00 -23.35 3.68
N GLU A 742 36.62 -22.49 2.88
CA GLU A 742 37.91 -22.70 2.24
C GLU A 742 38.97 -21.96 3.05
N TYR A 743 39.97 -22.68 3.54
CA TYR A 743 40.97 -22.15 4.46
C TYR A 743 42.33 -22.84 4.30
N SER A 744 43.39 -22.19 4.75
CA SER A 744 44.72 -22.76 4.85
C SER A 744 45.18 -22.79 6.32
N PRO A 745 45.74 -23.90 6.81
CA PRO A 745 46.25 -23.99 8.18
C PRO A 745 47.52 -23.14 8.33
N GLY A 746 47.58 -22.38 9.42
CA GLY A 746 48.77 -21.67 9.89
C GLY A 746 49.36 -22.35 11.14
N GLU A 747 50.23 -21.64 11.85
CA GLU A 747 50.81 -22.10 13.11
C GLU A 747 49.82 -21.94 14.28
N ASN A 748 49.94 -22.78 15.32
CA ASN A 748 49.22 -22.64 16.59
C ASN A 748 47.68 -22.55 16.49
N ASN A 749 47.03 -23.39 15.67
CA ASN A 749 45.58 -23.39 15.44
C ASN A 749 45.03 -22.05 14.89
N VAL A 750 45.89 -21.27 14.21
CA VAL A 750 45.49 -20.10 13.42
C VAL A 750 45.20 -20.56 12.00
N TYR A 751 44.06 -20.16 11.44
CA TYR A 751 43.67 -20.53 10.07
C TYR A 751 43.38 -19.29 9.24
N LEU A 752 43.95 -19.20 8.04
CA LEU A 752 43.63 -18.14 7.08
C LEU A 752 42.42 -18.59 6.25
N VAL A 753 41.34 -17.82 6.31
CA VAL A 753 40.11 -18.14 5.59
C VAL A 753 40.08 -17.36 4.28
N HIS A 754 39.98 -18.09 3.18
CA HIS A 754 39.99 -17.53 1.82
C HIS A 754 38.58 -17.32 1.28
N LYS A 755 37.63 -18.16 1.69
CA LYS A 755 36.25 -18.12 1.19
C LYS A 755 35.29 -18.81 2.12
N ALA A 756 34.06 -18.33 2.17
CA ALA A 756 32.97 -19.03 2.83
C ALA A 756 31.66 -18.86 2.07
N TYR A 757 30.81 -19.88 2.11
CA TYR A 757 29.48 -19.82 1.54
C TYR A 757 28.54 -20.78 2.27
N SER A 758 27.25 -20.68 1.99
CA SER A 758 26.25 -21.53 2.62
C SER A 758 25.13 -21.91 1.66
N HIS A 759 24.52 -23.08 1.89
CA HIS A 759 23.40 -23.59 1.11
C HIS A 759 22.50 -24.51 1.94
N ARG A 760 21.46 -25.07 1.30
CA ARG A 760 20.44 -25.91 1.96
C ARG A 760 20.50 -27.40 1.59
N VAL A 761 21.52 -27.82 0.85
CA VAL A 761 21.70 -29.24 0.51
C VAL A 761 22.19 -29.99 1.75
N GLN A 762 21.41 -30.98 2.20
CA GLN A 762 21.86 -31.96 3.18
C GLN A 762 22.86 -32.90 2.52
N LEU A 763 24.03 -33.03 3.12
CA LEU A 763 25.06 -33.95 2.70
C LEU A 763 24.97 -35.16 3.62
N MET A 764 24.83 -36.35 3.06
CA MET A 764 24.94 -37.57 3.85
C MET A 764 26.43 -37.88 4.02
N GLU A 765 26.93 -37.74 5.24
CA GLU A 765 28.25 -38.20 5.61
C GLU A 765 28.17 -39.72 5.79
N ASP A 766 28.72 -40.48 4.83
CA ASP A 766 28.91 -41.91 5.04
C ASP A 766 29.90 -42.09 6.21
N LEU A 767 29.43 -42.70 7.30
CA LEU A 767 30.27 -43.13 8.41
C LEU A 767 31.32 -44.11 7.86
N LYS A 768 32.54 -43.63 7.64
CA LYS A 768 33.67 -44.53 7.42
C LYS A 768 33.93 -45.21 8.76
N GLU A 769 33.58 -46.49 8.87
CA GLU A 769 34.12 -47.35 9.91
C GLU A 769 35.66 -47.29 9.85
N SER A 770 36.22 -47.07 11.03
CA SER A 770 37.62 -46.79 11.38
C SER A 770 38.70 -47.54 10.62
#